data_AF-A0A151LSE4-F1
#
_entry.id   AF-A0A151LSE4-F1
#
_cell.length_a   1.000
_cell.length_b   1.000
_cell.length_c   1.000
_cell.angle_alpha   90.00
_cell.angle_beta   90.00
_cell.angle_gamma   90.00
#
_symmetry.space_group_name_H-M   'P 1'
#
loop_
_entity.id
_entity.type
_entity.pdbx_description
1 polymer ?
#
loop_
_entity_poly.entity_id
_entity_poly.type
_entity_poly.pdbx_seq_one_letter_code
_entity_poly.pdbx_strand_id
1 'polypeptide(L)'
;TIKNEKYLKELEEESKVLNKSIQENETLSEKYGSEINELNNKSEKCVEQKRQCQQKISEGTTNLNEIKCQIIEVNDKYDEIIKSSNKEILKIVDLIMAEKSIKRENILGFLIDNINVDKTYVKAVDTILENHYFTLIVEDMQTAKNIVEFIEKKREEKTSKEFNFKEFYFGKLTIVPLLNIKKFNEFNYPNDKNIVPLIKCVNYNSKIYEFLKNILFKTIIVKSLESCENYLEENYNCVNIDGDYLSKHGFMYGGYNKKKYGIYTVYNKLKELKEEEKKEKSHIEELNNNIEKIDDELRNIYDTKSSTVAKKNGCASTINSINNNIYSNEENIRLTSEKINYIQEKKQNLEQHKDQLKMQILQLRNDNVNPDESEKVGPTDINSLNDEVKKLKEELNKIRNEYDDFKNKLELLYQKRNENDSSIYMEEYEDVDIDEYNNDLADKKDHSDKIEKEKIHYEQKIREINKEMENVKSSIDKILINEKKHKKKILDLCHQMNQINEELRILEGKEENIRKKKVLLPQGIQELEEYRTYDKQQLSAKLKSVTMELKKYSNVNEKAGDRLNILMNDFNELKKRHEEINSSHKNIKDMIQHIGKKKDEALEATYVKINKYFSEYFSLLFKNRKASLVLKKMNEKEYKEKLQEMSEKRIKRRIIDEE
;
A
#
# COMPACT_ATOMS: atom_id res chain seq x y z
N THR A 1 -12.01 91.65 -36.12
CA THR A 1 -10.68 91.10 -36.44
C THR A 1 -9.89 90.75 -35.19
N ILE A 2 -9.48 91.71 -34.34
CA ILE A 2 -8.58 91.44 -33.18
C ILE A 2 -9.10 90.37 -32.20
N LYS A 3 -10.40 90.34 -31.86
CA LYS A 3 -10.98 89.32 -30.95
C LYS A 3 -11.00 87.91 -31.56
N ASN A 4 -11.29 87.79 -32.87
CA ASN A 4 -11.39 86.50 -33.54
C ASN A 4 -10.01 85.90 -33.82
N GLU A 5 -9.01 86.74 -34.12
CA GLU A 5 -7.61 86.31 -34.26
C GLU A 5 -7.02 85.80 -32.94
N LYS A 6 -7.40 86.43 -31.82
CA LYS A 6 -6.96 85.98 -30.49
C LYS A 6 -7.58 84.62 -30.11
N TYR A 7 -8.88 84.45 -30.38
CA TYR A 7 -9.60 83.19 -30.18
C TYR A 7 -9.03 82.05 -31.04
N LEU A 8 -8.62 82.34 -32.28
CA LEU A 8 -8.01 81.35 -33.16
C LEU A 8 -6.65 80.87 -32.66
N LYS A 9 -5.82 81.78 -32.11
CA LYS A 9 -4.55 81.42 -31.46
C LYS A 9 -4.75 80.58 -30.19
N GLU A 10 -5.77 80.89 -29.40
CA GLU A 10 -6.12 80.11 -28.19
C GLU A 10 -6.52 78.67 -28.57
N LEU A 11 -7.33 78.47 -29.62
CA LEU A 11 -7.70 77.14 -30.13
C LEU A 11 -6.50 76.36 -30.72
N GLU A 12 -5.59 77.04 -31.40
CA GLU A 12 -4.35 76.43 -31.92
C GLU A 12 -3.39 76.00 -30.80
N GLU A 13 -3.28 76.79 -29.72
CA GLU A 13 -2.50 76.44 -28.54
C GLU A 13 -3.13 75.25 -27.78
N GLU A 14 -4.45 75.22 -27.63
CA GLU A 14 -5.18 74.09 -27.05
C GLU A 14 -4.98 72.80 -27.86
N SER A 15 -5.06 72.86 -29.18
CA SER A 15 -4.81 71.70 -30.06
C SER A 15 -3.38 71.15 -29.91
N LYS A 16 -2.37 72.03 -29.75
CA LYS A 16 -0.99 71.59 -29.49
C LYS A 16 -0.82 70.89 -28.14
N VAL A 17 -1.50 71.38 -27.10
CA VAL A 17 -1.48 70.75 -25.77
C VAL A 17 -2.18 69.39 -25.80
N LEU A 18 -3.32 69.28 -26.49
CA LEU A 18 -4.04 68.03 -26.69
C LEU A 18 -3.21 66.99 -27.46
N ASN A 19 -2.52 67.40 -28.53
CA ASN A 19 -1.60 66.54 -29.30
C ASN A 19 -0.43 66.00 -28.45
N LYS A 20 0.12 66.84 -27.57
CA LYS A 20 1.17 66.38 -26.63
C LYS A 20 0.63 65.36 -25.63
N SER A 21 -0.60 65.54 -25.16
CA SER A 21 -1.28 64.59 -24.28
C SER A 21 -1.61 63.25 -24.97
N ILE A 22 -1.86 63.24 -26.29
CA ILE A 22 -1.99 62.01 -27.09
C ILE A 22 -0.67 61.25 -27.08
N GLN A 23 0.45 61.89 -27.44
CA GLN A 23 1.77 61.23 -27.46
C GLN A 23 2.13 60.63 -26.10
N GLU A 24 1.87 61.35 -25.01
CA GLU A 24 2.09 60.84 -23.65
C GLU A 24 1.24 59.59 -23.36
N ASN A 25 -0.04 59.59 -23.72
CA ASN A 25 -0.91 58.42 -23.55
C ASN A 25 -0.56 57.25 -24.48
N GLU A 26 -0.07 57.51 -25.69
CA GLU A 26 0.41 56.48 -26.62
C GLU A 26 1.63 55.77 -26.05
N THR A 27 2.62 56.51 -25.56
CA THR A 27 3.81 55.90 -24.91
C THR A 27 3.45 55.11 -23.64
N LEU A 28 2.43 55.54 -22.88
CA LEU A 28 1.90 54.78 -21.75
C LEU A 28 1.19 53.50 -22.19
N SER A 29 0.41 53.57 -23.27
CA SER A 29 -0.29 52.41 -23.86
C SER A 29 0.69 51.35 -24.37
N GLU A 30 1.80 51.77 -25.00
CA GLU A 30 2.89 50.87 -25.43
C GLU A 30 3.61 50.21 -24.25
N LYS A 31 3.89 50.97 -23.18
CA LYS A 31 4.46 50.42 -21.94
C LYS A 31 3.56 49.37 -21.32
N TYR A 32 2.25 49.65 -21.19
CA TYR A 32 1.29 48.67 -20.70
C TYR A 32 1.16 47.46 -21.63
N GLY A 33 1.27 47.65 -22.95
CA GLY A 33 1.34 46.55 -23.91
C GLY A 33 2.55 45.63 -23.69
N SER A 34 3.71 46.20 -23.43
CA SER A 34 4.94 45.45 -23.13
C SER A 34 4.83 44.70 -21.80
N GLU A 35 4.30 45.33 -20.76
CA GLU A 35 4.07 44.72 -19.45
C GLU A 35 3.06 43.54 -19.53
N ILE A 36 2.00 43.67 -20.34
CA ILE A 36 1.06 42.57 -20.61
C ILE A 36 1.77 41.39 -21.28
N ASN A 37 2.67 41.65 -22.24
CA ASN A 37 3.43 40.58 -22.90
C ASN A 37 4.38 39.87 -21.93
N GLU A 38 5.04 40.60 -21.03
CA GLU A 38 5.86 39.99 -19.98
C GLU A 38 5.04 39.13 -19.01
N LEU A 39 3.86 39.62 -18.61
CA LEU A 39 2.93 38.86 -17.75
C LEU A 39 2.40 37.62 -18.47
N ASN A 40 2.14 37.68 -19.78
CA ASN A 40 1.76 36.50 -20.58
C ASN A 40 2.88 35.45 -20.56
N ASN A 41 4.12 35.85 -20.85
CA ASN A 41 5.27 34.93 -20.82
C ASN A 41 5.49 34.30 -19.42
N LYS A 42 5.26 35.06 -18.35
CA LYS A 42 5.32 34.52 -16.97
C LYS A 42 4.18 33.52 -16.72
N SER A 43 2.96 33.85 -17.15
CA SER A 43 1.81 32.96 -17.00
C SER A 43 2.00 31.63 -17.74
N GLU A 44 2.54 31.64 -18.96
CA GLU A 44 2.85 30.43 -19.73
C GLU A 44 3.88 29.55 -19.02
N LYS A 45 4.94 30.14 -18.45
CA LYS A 45 5.94 29.39 -17.66
C LYS A 45 5.31 28.74 -16.42
N CYS A 46 4.47 29.47 -15.69
CA CYS A 46 3.78 28.93 -14.52
C CYS A 46 2.79 27.81 -14.91
N VAL A 47 2.06 27.95 -16.02
CA VAL A 47 1.16 26.90 -16.53
C VAL A 47 1.93 25.65 -16.94
N GLU A 48 3.08 25.80 -17.60
CA GLU A 48 3.94 24.67 -17.98
C GLU A 48 4.53 23.97 -16.75
N GLN A 49 4.99 24.72 -15.74
CA GLN A 49 5.44 24.15 -14.47
C GLN A 49 4.32 23.40 -13.74
N LYS A 50 3.10 23.96 -13.72
CA LYS A 50 1.92 23.29 -13.17
C LYS A 50 1.64 21.99 -13.90
N ARG A 51 1.70 21.98 -15.23
CA ARG A 51 1.50 20.77 -16.05
C ARG A 51 2.54 19.70 -15.73
N GLN A 52 3.81 20.07 -15.59
CA GLN A 52 4.89 19.15 -15.21
C GLN A 52 4.68 18.57 -13.81
N CYS A 53 4.28 19.38 -12.83
CA CYS A 53 3.93 18.91 -11.49
C CYS A 53 2.74 17.96 -11.51
N GLN A 54 1.69 18.26 -12.29
CA GLN A 54 0.52 17.39 -12.44
C GLN A 54 0.88 16.04 -13.08
N GLN A 55 1.75 16.05 -14.09
CA GLN A 55 2.26 14.81 -14.69
C GLN A 55 3.01 13.96 -13.67
N LYS A 56 3.92 14.56 -12.90
CA LYS A 56 4.65 13.86 -11.83
C LYS A 56 3.73 13.32 -10.73
N ILE A 57 2.65 14.03 -10.39
CA ILE A 57 1.65 13.52 -9.46
C ILE A 57 0.91 12.33 -10.06
N SER A 58 0.55 12.36 -11.35
CA SER A 58 -0.07 11.21 -12.01
C SER A 58 0.87 9.99 -11.97
N GLU A 59 2.15 10.18 -12.27
CA GLU A 59 3.17 9.12 -12.22
C GLU A 59 3.38 8.61 -10.78
N GLY A 60 3.48 9.52 -9.80
CA GLY A 60 3.63 9.15 -8.40
C GLY A 60 2.40 8.45 -7.82
N THR A 61 1.19 8.84 -8.24
CA THR A 61 -0.05 8.16 -7.82
C THR A 61 -0.18 6.78 -8.44
N THR A 62 0.29 6.56 -9.68
CA THR A 62 0.39 5.21 -10.25
C THR A 62 1.38 4.34 -9.49
N ASN A 63 2.58 4.86 -9.19
CA ASN A 63 3.58 4.16 -8.38
C ASN A 63 3.05 3.83 -6.98
N LEU A 64 2.36 4.78 -6.34
CA LEU A 64 1.71 4.58 -5.05
C LEU A 64 0.68 3.44 -5.09
N ASN A 65 -0.13 3.37 -6.15
CA ASN A 65 -1.12 2.31 -6.31
C ASN A 65 -0.45 0.94 -6.52
N GLU A 66 0.63 0.88 -7.29
CA GLU A 66 1.43 -0.34 -7.45
C GLU A 66 2.04 -0.80 -6.12
N ILE A 67 2.64 0.12 -5.36
CA ILE A 67 3.19 -0.16 -4.02
C ILE A 67 2.07 -0.67 -3.10
N LYS A 68 0.88 -0.06 -3.11
CA LYS A 68 -0.27 -0.53 -2.32
C LYS A 68 -0.71 -1.93 -2.71
N CYS A 69 -0.77 -2.26 -4.00
CA CYS A 69 -1.06 -3.61 -4.46
C CYS A 69 -0.02 -4.61 -3.94
N GLN A 70 1.28 -4.27 -4.03
CA GLN A 70 2.34 -5.11 -3.48
C GLN A 70 2.24 -5.26 -1.95
N ILE A 71 1.88 -4.19 -1.23
CA ILE A 71 1.63 -4.24 0.22
C ILE A 71 0.49 -5.22 0.52
N ILE A 72 -0.62 -5.18 -0.22
CA ILE A 72 -1.75 -6.11 -0.03
C ILE A 72 -1.28 -7.56 -0.25
N GLU A 73 -0.59 -7.85 -1.35
CA GLU A 73 -0.10 -9.21 -1.63
C GLU A 73 0.89 -9.73 -0.58
N VAL A 74 1.81 -8.87 -0.12
CA VAL A 74 2.78 -9.23 0.92
C VAL A 74 2.07 -9.36 2.27
N ASN A 75 1.06 -8.54 2.54
CA ASN A 75 0.27 -8.63 3.76
C ASN A 75 -0.60 -9.90 3.80
N ASP A 76 -1.16 -10.35 2.68
CA ASP A 76 -1.86 -11.64 2.61
C ASP A 76 -0.91 -12.81 2.93
N LYS A 77 0.30 -12.80 2.35
CA LYS A 77 1.35 -13.79 2.67
C LYS A 77 1.79 -13.71 4.13
N TYR A 78 1.91 -12.51 4.66
CA TYR A 78 2.22 -12.26 6.08
C TYR A 78 1.11 -12.82 6.98
N ASP A 79 -0.14 -12.63 6.59
CA ASP A 79 -1.32 -13.09 7.29
C ASP A 79 -1.48 -14.62 7.27
N GLU A 80 -1.03 -15.30 6.22
CA GLU A 80 -0.95 -16.78 6.15
C GLU A 80 0.17 -17.34 7.05
N ILE A 81 1.31 -16.64 7.13
CA ILE A 81 2.48 -17.10 7.88
C ILE A 81 2.29 -16.91 9.38
N ILE A 82 1.59 -15.84 9.78
CA ILE A 82 1.44 -15.47 11.17
C ILE A 82 0.33 -16.25 11.89
N LYS A 83 0.68 -16.80 13.05
CA LYS A 83 -0.28 -17.37 14.00
C LYS A 83 -1.23 -16.27 14.49
N SER A 84 -2.52 -16.58 14.64
CA SER A 84 -3.56 -15.65 15.14
C SER A 84 -3.12 -14.89 16.40
N SER A 85 -2.42 -15.55 17.31
CA SER A 85 -1.89 -14.96 18.55
C SER A 85 -0.92 -13.79 18.33
N ASN A 86 -0.10 -13.79 17.28
CA ASN A 86 0.83 -12.67 17.02
C ASN A 86 0.12 -11.49 16.35
N LYS A 87 -0.99 -11.71 15.62
CA LYS A 87 -1.82 -10.60 15.09
C LYS A 87 -2.48 -9.81 16.22
N GLU A 88 -2.91 -10.51 17.25
CA GLU A 88 -3.46 -9.90 18.47
C GLU A 88 -2.39 -9.07 19.20
N ILE A 89 -1.15 -9.58 19.28
CA ILE A 89 -0.02 -8.86 19.89
C ILE A 89 0.24 -7.52 19.19
N LEU A 90 0.22 -7.46 17.85
CA LEU A 90 0.40 -6.22 17.10
C LEU A 90 -0.67 -5.18 17.46
N LYS A 91 -1.96 -5.59 17.46
CA LYS A 91 -3.08 -4.71 17.83
C LYS A 91 -2.97 -4.19 19.27
N ILE A 92 -2.49 -5.02 20.20
CA ILE A 92 -2.29 -4.63 21.59
C ILE A 92 -1.19 -3.56 21.71
N VAL A 93 -0.09 -3.72 20.97
CA VAL A 93 1.00 -2.73 20.98
C VAL A 93 0.56 -1.41 20.37
N ASP A 94 -0.28 -1.41 19.33
CA ASP A 94 -0.86 -0.18 18.80
C ASP A 94 -1.71 0.57 19.85
N LEU A 95 -2.48 -0.18 20.66
CA LEU A 95 -3.25 0.38 21.77
C LEU A 95 -2.34 0.90 22.90
N ILE A 96 -1.26 0.18 23.23
CA ILE A 96 -0.25 0.63 24.20
C ILE A 96 0.41 1.93 23.73
N MET A 97 0.74 2.02 22.43
CA MET A 97 1.34 3.22 21.84
C MET A 97 0.36 4.41 21.84
N ALA A 98 -0.95 4.16 21.75
CA ALA A 98 -1.98 5.21 21.83
C ALA A 98 -2.19 5.74 23.26
N GLU A 99 -1.85 4.96 24.28
CA GLU A 99 -2.07 5.31 25.69
C GLU A 99 -1.08 6.38 26.17
N LYS A 100 -1.59 7.49 26.75
CA LYS A 100 -0.76 8.61 27.23
C LYS A 100 0.04 8.31 28.50
N SER A 101 -0.39 7.29 29.26
CA SER A 101 0.19 6.92 30.55
C SER A 101 1.57 6.25 30.43
N ILE A 102 1.93 5.79 29.23
CA ILE A 102 3.17 5.05 28.96
C ILE A 102 4.09 5.95 28.13
N LYS A 103 5.31 6.20 28.64
CA LYS A 103 6.30 7.02 27.94
C LYS A 103 6.78 6.28 26.69
N ARG A 104 6.43 6.81 25.51
CA ARG A 104 6.80 6.24 24.20
C ARG A 104 8.32 6.13 24.00
N GLU A 105 9.09 7.02 24.62
CA GLU A 105 10.55 7.05 24.51
C GLU A 105 11.22 5.80 25.09
N ASN A 106 10.60 5.17 26.10
CA ASN A 106 11.16 4.01 26.79
C ASN A 106 10.77 2.68 26.10
N ILE A 107 10.05 2.73 24.98
CA ILE A 107 9.66 1.56 24.17
C ILE A 107 10.46 1.60 22.86
N LEU A 108 11.35 0.62 22.65
CA LEU A 108 12.14 0.52 21.41
C LEU A 108 11.36 -0.18 20.28
N GLY A 109 10.28 -0.89 20.60
CA GLY A 109 9.48 -1.66 19.65
C GLY A 109 9.78 -3.16 19.71
N PHE A 110 9.40 -3.89 18.67
CA PHE A 110 9.63 -5.33 18.61
C PHE A 110 11.09 -5.66 18.24
N LEU A 111 11.55 -6.86 18.60
CA LEU A 111 12.87 -7.33 18.21
C LEU A 111 13.04 -7.33 16.68
N ILE A 112 12.01 -7.76 15.94
CA ILE A 112 12.05 -7.84 14.48
C ILE A 112 12.30 -6.47 13.79
N ASP A 113 11.88 -5.38 14.42
CA ASP A 113 12.09 -4.01 13.90
C ASP A 113 13.52 -3.52 14.06
N ASN A 114 14.24 -4.10 15.03
CA ASN A 114 15.52 -3.63 15.53
C ASN A 114 16.72 -4.47 15.05
N ILE A 115 16.48 -5.44 14.17
CA ILE A 115 17.49 -6.33 13.60
C ILE A 115 17.45 -6.28 12.07
N ASN A 116 18.63 -6.37 11.46
CA ASN A 116 18.79 -6.54 10.03
C ASN A 116 19.66 -7.77 9.73
N VAL A 117 19.20 -8.70 8.91
CA VAL A 117 19.86 -9.99 8.67
C VAL A 117 20.24 -10.12 7.21
N ASP A 118 21.45 -10.59 6.94
CA ASP A 118 21.90 -10.87 5.57
C ASP A 118 21.13 -12.05 4.95
N LYS A 119 20.75 -11.92 3.67
CA LYS A 119 19.85 -12.83 2.94
C LYS A 119 20.32 -14.28 2.99
N THR A 120 21.63 -14.51 3.02
CA THR A 120 22.25 -15.84 3.07
C THR A 120 21.89 -16.59 4.36
N TYR A 121 21.77 -15.89 5.49
CA TYR A 121 21.60 -16.50 6.81
C TYR A 121 20.18 -16.36 7.37
N VAL A 122 19.23 -15.81 6.59
CA VAL A 122 17.87 -15.53 7.07
C VAL A 122 17.19 -16.77 7.60
N LYS A 123 17.28 -17.93 6.92
CA LYS A 123 16.65 -19.17 7.39
C LYS A 123 17.21 -19.64 8.73
N ALA A 124 18.53 -19.60 8.90
CA ALA A 124 19.19 -19.97 10.14
C ALA A 124 18.79 -19.05 11.30
N VAL A 125 18.67 -17.74 11.04
CA VAL A 125 18.21 -16.77 12.03
C VAL A 125 16.72 -16.94 12.34
N ASP A 126 15.89 -17.17 11.31
CA ASP A 126 14.45 -17.41 11.43
C ASP A 126 14.18 -18.60 12.37
N THR A 127 14.87 -19.74 12.20
CA THR A 127 14.67 -20.91 13.07
C THR A 127 14.87 -20.59 14.56
N ILE A 128 15.82 -19.72 14.88
CA ILE A 128 16.19 -19.42 16.27
C ILE A 128 15.36 -18.28 16.84
N LEU A 129 15.10 -17.25 16.05
CA LEU A 129 14.39 -16.05 16.48
C LEU A 129 12.88 -16.11 16.25
N GLU A 130 12.32 -17.17 15.63
CA GLU A 130 10.89 -17.26 15.28
C GLU A 130 9.97 -16.85 16.44
N ASN A 131 10.24 -17.36 17.64
CA ASN A 131 9.44 -17.08 18.84
C ASN A 131 9.81 -15.77 19.55
N HIS A 132 10.96 -15.19 19.21
CA HIS A 132 11.48 -13.97 19.82
C HIS A 132 11.21 -12.70 18.99
N TYR A 133 10.85 -12.82 17.71
CA TYR A 133 10.59 -11.68 16.82
C TYR A 133 9.57 -10.68 17.37
N PHE A 134 8.46 -11.17 17.94
CA PHE A 134 7.41 -10.34 18.54
C PHE A 134 7.61 -10.08 20.04
N THR A 135 8.87 -10.17 20.51
CA THR A 135 9.22 -9.73 21.86
C THR A 135 9.33 -8.22 21.90
N LEU A 136 8.59 -7.57 22.81
CA LEU A 136 8.59 -6.13 22.98
C LEU A 136 9.79 -5.71 23.83
N ILE A 137 10.61 -4.79 23.31
CA ILE A 137 11.81 -4.31 23.97
C ILE A 137 11.51 -2.97 24.63
N VAL A 138 11.79 -2.89 25.93
CA VAL A 138 11.62 -1.68 26.74
C VAL A 138 12.90 -1.36 27.49
N GLU A 139 13.11 -0.10 27.84
CA GLU A 139 14.32 0.32 28.55
C GLU A 139 14.27 -0.13 30.02
N ASP A 140 13.18 0.17 30.73
CA ASP A 140 13.04 -0.01 32.17
C ASP A 140 12.04 -1.11 32.57
N MET A 141 12.28 -1.72 33.73
CA MET A 141 11.32 -2.65 34.35
C MET A 141 10.00 -1.96 34.74
N GLN A 142 10.02 -0.67 35.08
CA GLN A 142 8.81 0.06 35.46
C GLN A 142 7.87 0.20 34.26
N THR A 143 8.40 0.51 33.08
CA THR A 143 7.63 0.56 31.83
C THR A 143 7.04 -0.81 31.50
N ALA A 144 7.80 -1.89 31.71
CA ALA A 144 7.29 -3.26 31.53
C ALA A 144 6.10 -3.56 32.45
N LYS A 145 6.17 -3.19 33.74
CA LYS A 145 5.07 -3.38 34.69
C LYS A 145 3.82 -2.59 34.29
N ASN A 146 3.99 -1.32 33.94
CA ASN A 146 2.88 -0.46 33.50
C ASN A 146 2.17 -1.04 32.26
N ILE A 147 2.92 -1.64 31.33
CA ILE A 147 2.34 -2.31 30.15
C ILE A 147 1.53 -3.55 30.55
N VAL A 148 2.03 -4.36 31.49
CA VAL A 148 1.31 -5.54 31.99
C VAL A 148 0.03 -5.11 32.72
N GLU A 149 0.11 -4.14 33.62
CA GLU A 149 -1.06 -3.59 34.33
C GLU A 149 -2.10 -3.01 33.36
N PHE A 150 -1.65 -2.34 32.30
CA PHE A 150 -2.53 -1.84 31.24
C PHE A 150 -3.28 -2.98 30.52
N ILE A 151 -2.57 -4.05 30.16
CA ILE A 151 -3.16 -5.24 29.52
C ILE A 151 -4.16 -5.92 30.46
N GLU A 152 -3.83 -6.05 31.75
CA GLU A 152 -4.71 -6.63 32.77
C GLU A 152 -5.97 -5.80 32.96
N LYS A 153 -5.84 -4.48 33.10
CA LYS A 153 -6.98 -3.57 33.23
C LYS A 153 -7.91 -3.62 32.01
N LYS A 154 -7.35 -3.66 30.80
CA LYS A 154 -8.14 -3.80 29.56
C LYS A 154 -8.83 -5.14 29.44
N ARG A 155 -8.25 -6.19 30.01
CA ARG A 155 -8.90 -7.51 30.13
C ARG A 155 -10.06 -7.47 31.12
N GLU A 156 -9.91 -6.81 32.26
CA GLU A 156 -10.96 -6.69 33.29
C GLU A 156 -12.14 -5.84 32.83
N GLU A 157 -11.89 -4.74 32.11
CA GLU A 157 -12.93 -3.89 31.47
C GLU A 157 -13.84 -4.70 30.53
N LYS A 158 -13.32 -5.79 29.94
CA LYS A 158 -14.04 -6.68 29.02
C LYS A 158 -15.03 -7.62 29.72
N THR A 159 -14.73 -8.04 30.95
CA THR A 159 -15.60 -8.91 31.77
C THR A 159 -16.80 -8.18 32.34
N SER A 160 -16.73 -6.84 32.43
CA SER A 160 -17.71 -6.02 33.16
C SER A 160 -18.75 -5.31 32.28
N LYS A 161 -18.68 -5.42 30.95
CA LYS A 161 -19.63 -4.78 30.03
C LYS A 161 -20.17 -5.76 28.98
N GLU A 162 -21.50 -5.79 28.89
CA GLU A 162 -22.38 -6.57 28.00
C GLU A 162 -22.25 -6.18 26.51
N PHE A 163 -21.04 -5.93 26.01
CA PHE A 163 -20.79 -5.58 24.61
C PHE A 163 -19.95 -6.66 23.92
N ASN A 164 -20.47 -7.12 22.76
CA ASN A 164 -19.90 -8.13 21.87
C ASN A 164 -18.47 -7.81 21.39
N PHE A 165 -17.46 -8.05 22.22
CA PHE A 165 -16.07 -8.18 21.78
C PHE A 165 -15.63 -9.64 21.91
N LYS A 166 -16.21 -10.52 21.07
CA LYS A 166 -15.78 -11.93 20.92
C LYS A 166 -14.38 -12.09 20.29
N GLU A 167 -13.69 -11.01 19.93
CA GLU A 167 -12.53 -11.04 19.01
C GLU A 167 -11.15 -10.67 19.60
N PHE A 168 -11.02 -10.56 20.92
CA PHE A 168 -9.71 -10.25 21.53
C PHE A 168 -9.40 -11.26 22.63
N TYR A 169 -8.73 -12.36 22.28
CA TYR A 169 -7.94 -13.07 23.26
C TYR A 169 -6.65 -12.26 23.44
N PHE A 170 -6.31 -11.91 24.68
CA PHE A 170 -5.01 -11.30 24.94
C PHE A 170 -3.97 -12.41 24.83
N GLY A 171 -3.29 -12.48 23.69
CA GLY A 171 -2.16 -13.39 23.49
C GLY A 171 -1.07 -13.16 24.55
N LYS A 172 -0.14 -14.10 24.67
CA LYS A 172 0.99 -13.99 25.61
C LYS A 172 2.04 -13.03 25.04
N LEU A 173 2.09 -11.81 25.57
CA LEU A 173 3.14 -10.84 25.25
C LEU A 173 4.41 -11.12 26.07
N THR A 174 5.55 -11.21 25.41
CA THR A 174 6.86 -11.26 26.08
C THR A 174 7.49 -9.87 26.03
N ILE A 175 7.85 -9.32 27.20
CA ILE A 175 8.45 -7.99 27.34
C ILE A 175 9.84 -8.15 27.93
N VAL A 176 10.82 -7.47 27.36
CA VAL A 176 12.21 -7.51 27.81
C VAL A 176 12.68 -6.12 28.22
N PRO A 177 12.88 -5.88 29.53
CA PRO A 177 13.52 -4.66 30.03
C PRO A 177 15.03 -4.74 29.89
N LEU A 178 15.63 -3.89 29.04
CA LEU A 178 17.04 -3.90 28.68
C LEU A 178 17.97 -3.72 29.89
N LEU A 179 17.62 -2.84 30.84
CA LEU A 179 18.45 -2.58 32.02
C LEU A 179 18.61 -3.77 32.97
N ASN A 180 17.68 -4.73 32.92
CA ASN A 180 17.64 -5.88 33.83
C ASN A 180 18.20 -7.16 33.22
N ILE A 181 18.72 -7.08 31.99
CA ILE A 181 19.31 -8.23 31.31
C ILE A 181 20.64 -8.59 31.98
N LYS A 182 20.80 -9.87 32.33
CA LYS A 182 22.06 -10.40 32.83
C LYS A 182 23.13 -10.28 31.75
N LYS A 183 24.20 -9.54 32.05
CA LYS A 183 25.38 -9.46 31.20
C LYS A 183 26.15 -10.77 31.29
N PHE A 184 26.40 -11.42 30.16
CA PHE A 184 27.27 -12.60 30.11
C PHE A 184 28.73 -12.18 29.96
N ASN A 185 29.61 -12.93 30.64
CA ASN A 185 31.05 -12.80 30.46
C ASN A 185 31.45 -13.03 28.99
N GLU A 186 32.60 -12.49 28.62
CA GLU A 186 33.20 -12.75 27.31
C GLU A 186 33.40 -14.26 27.12
N PHE A 187 33.08 -14.71 25.91
CA PHE A 187 33.08 -16.10 25.54
C PHE A 187 33.89 -16.20 24.25
N ASN A 188 34.80 -17.17 24.20
CA ASN A 188 35.67 -17.37 23.05
C ASN A 188 35.06 -18.42 22.14
N TYR A 189 34.84 -18.04 20.88
CA TYR A 189 34.40 -18.96 19.85
C TYR A 189 35.52 -19.92 19.44
N PRO A 190 35.19 -21.14 18.97
CA PRO A 190 36.18 -22.07 18.45
C PRO A 190 36.85 -21.44 17.23
N ASN A 191 38.17 -21.55 17.13
CA ASN A 191 38.95 -20.90 16.08
C ASN A 191 38.96 -21.73 14.78
N ASP A 192 37.77 -22.12 14.32
CA ASP A 192 37.56 -22.95 13.14
C ASP A 192 37.00 -22.11 11.97
N LYS A 193 37.54 -22.30 10.76
CA LYS A 193 37.10 -21.61 9.54
C LYS A 193 35.73 -22.08 9.04
N ASN A 194 35.26 -23.23 9.51
CA ASN A 194 33.96 -23.78 9.12
C ASN A 194 32.80 -23.29 9.99
N ILE A 195 33.09 -22.47 11.01
CA ILE A 195 32.09 -21.93 11.93
C ILE A 195 31.96 -20.41 11.75
N VAL A 196 30.73 -19.94 11.69
CA VAL A 196 30.42 -18.51 11.78
C VAL A 196 29.50 -18.28 12.97
N PRO A 197 29.87 -17.43 13.95
CA PRO A 197 28.96 -17.04 15.02
C PRO A 197 27.72 -16.34 14.46
N LEU A 198 26.53 -16.80 14.87
CA LEU A 198 25.27 -16.27 14.34
C LEU A 198 25.10 -14.78 14.65
N ILE A 199 25.59 -14.32 15.79
CA ILE A 199 25.54 -12.90 16.19
C ILE A 199 26.28 -11.97 15.21
N LYS A 200 27.32 -12.46 14.52
CA LYS A 200 28.05 -11.66 13.50
C LYS A 200 27.27 -11.53 12.18
N CYS A 201 26.27 -12.38 11.96
CA CYS A 201 25.45 -12.40 10.76
C CYS A 201 24.20 -11.49 10.87
N VAL A 202 23.98 -10.90 12.05
CA VAL A 202 22.86 -10.02 12.35
C VAL A 202 23.40 -8.63 12.66
N ASN A 203 22.95 -7.63 11.93
CA ASN A 203 23.15 -6.23 12.25
C ASN A 203 22.07 -5.80 13.26
N TYR A 204 22.47 -5.15 14.35
CA TYR A 204 21.56 -4.78 15.43
C TYR A 204 21.91 -3.42 16.03
N ASN A 205 20.92 -2.79 16.65
CA ASN A 205 21.15 -1.60 17.47
C ASN A 205 21.98 -1.94 18.71
N SER A 206 23.01 -1.14 19.02
CA SER A 206 23.92 -1.35 20.15
C SER A 206 23.18 -1.47 21.48
N LYS A 207 22.04 -0.80 21.65
CA LYS A 207 21.20 -0.88 22.86
C LYS A 207 20.68 -2.29 23.15
N ILE A 208 20.50 -3.12 22.12
CA ILE A 208 19.88 -4.45 22.20
C ILE A 208 20.94 -5.55 22.22
N TYR A 209 22.23 -5.19 22.14
CA TYR A 209 23.33 -6.14 22.08
C TYR A 209 23.31 -7.17 23.21
N GLU A 210 23.13 -6.74 24.46
CA GLU A 210 23.11 -7.65 25.62
C GLU A 210 21.95 -8.65 25.55
N PHE A 211 20.79 -8.24 25.01
CA PHE A 211 19.66 -9.13 24.80
C PHE A 211 19.96 -10.19 23.73
N LEU A 212 20.46 -9.74 22.57
CA LEU A 212 20.81 -10.63 21.47
C LEU A 212 21.96 -11.56 21.85
N LYS A 213 22.89 -11.09 22.69
CA LYS A 213 23.96 -11.91 23.25
C LYS A 213 23.39 -13.08 24.06
N ASN A 214 22.32 -12.88 24.82
CA ASN A 214 21.71 -13.97 25.60
C ASN A 214 21.07 -15.06 24.73
N ILE A 215 20.59 -14.69 23.54
CA ILE A 215 19.85 -15.60 22.65
C ILE A 215 20.79 -16.25 21.61
N LEU A 216 21.61 -15.45 20.93
CA LEU A 216 22.35 -15.86 19.73
C LEU A 216 23.80 -16.24 20.00
N PHE A 217 24.40 -15.80 21.12
CA PHE A 217 25.85 -15.88 21.31
C PHE A 217 26.38 -17.30 21.47
N LYS A 218 25.57 -18.22 22.01
CA LYS A 218 25.90 -19.65 22.10
C LYS A 218 25.52 -20.46 20.85
N THR A 219 25.08 -19.77 19.79
CA THR A 219 24.68 -20.42 18.55
C THR A 219 25.67 -20.14 17.44
N ILE A 220 26.15 -21.20 16.81
CA ILE A 220 27.09 -21.19 15.71
C ILE A 220 26.45 -21.72 14.44
N ILE A 221 26.81 -21.13 13.30
CA ILE A 221 26.42 -21.60 11.97
C ILE A 221 27.47 -22.61 11.50
N VAL A 222 26.99 -23.77 11.06
CA VAL A 222 27.80 -24.84 10.46
C VAL A 222 27.38 -25.07 9.00
N LYS A 223 28.25 -25.67 8.19
CA LYS A 223 27.94 -26.04 6.79
C LYS A 223 27.12 -27.34 6.66
N SER A 224 27.33 -28.28 7.58
CA SER A 224 26.67 -29.59 7.59
C SER A 224 26.39 -30.00 9.03
N LEU A 225 25.26 -30.68 9.25
CA LEU A 225 24.88 -31.23 10.55
C LEU A 225 25.87 -32.28 11.06
N GLU A 226 26.54 -33.00 10.16
CA GLU A 226 27.55 -34.00 10.52
C GLU A 226 28.76 -33.35 11.22
N SER A 227 29.09 -32.10 10.87
CA SER A 227 30.16 -31.35 11.51
C SER A 227 29.80 -30.87 12.93
N CYS A 228 28.52 -30.97 13.33
CA CYS A 228 28.06 -30.49 14.65
C CYS A 228 28.49 -31.37 15.83
N GLU A 229 28.79 -32.66 15.60
CA GLU A 229 29.11 -33.60 16.68
C GLU A 229 30.28 -33.11 17.55
N ASN A 230 31.32 -32.55 16.93
CA ASN A 230 32.50 -32.02 17.61
C ASN A 230 32.20 -30.78 18.47
N TYR A 231 31.16 -30.01 18.14
CA TYR A 231 30.86 -28.75 18.83
C TYR A 231 29.76 -28.90 19.90
N LEU A 232 29.05 -30.03 19.92
CA LEU A 232 28.10 -30.38 20.97
C LEU A 232 28.80 -30.56 22.33
N GLU A 233 29.99 -31.17 22.34
CA GLU A 233 30.79 -31.39 23.55
C GLU A 233 31.18 -30.06 24.23
N GLU A 234 31.33 -28.98 23.45
CA GLU A 234 31.69 -27.65 23.94
C GLU A 234 30.46 -26.78 24.34
N ASN A 235 29.27 -27.36 24.47
CA ASN A 235 28.01 -26.69 24.87
C ASN A 235 27.47 -25.62 23.90
N TYR A 236 27.75 -25.74 22.60
CA TYR A 236 27.19 -24.87 21.57
C TYR A 236 25.87 -25.39 21.01
N ASN A 237 25.01 -24.47 20.60
CA ASN A 237 23.93 -24.77 19.68
C ASN A 237 24.45 -24.61 18.25
N CYS A 238 24.11 -25.55 17.37
CA CYS A 238 24.53 -25.52 15.98
C CYS A 238 23.32 -25.31 15.08
N VAL A 239 23.45 -24.48 14.05
CA VAL A 239 22.41 -24.26 13.03
C VAL A 239 23.04 -24.34 11.64
N ASN A 240 22.40 -25.04 10.71
CA ASN A 240 22.82 -25.04 9.31
C ASN A 240 22.21 -23.83 8.57
N ILE A 241 22.78 -23.44 7.44
CA ILE A 241 22.27 -22.38 6.55
C ILE A 241 20.81 -22.65 6.13
N ASP A 242 20.44 -23.92 5.99
CA ASP A 242 19.08 -24.33 5.63
C ASP A 242 18.06 -24.26 6.78
N GLY A 243 18.51 -23.95 8.00
CA GLY A 243 17.66 -23.77 9.16
C GLY A 243 17.45 -25.02 10.01
N ASP A 244 18.15 -26.12 9.74
CA ASP A 244 18.20 -27.26 10.67
C ASP A 244 18.99 -26.87 11.92
N TYR A 245 18.45 -27.19 13.09
CA TYR A 245 18.96 -26.73 14.38
C TYR A 245 19.21 -27.90 15.33
N LEU A 246 20.40 -27.93 15.92
CA LEU A 246 20.82 -28.90 16.91
C LEU A 246 21.19 -28.17 18.19
N SER A 247 20.48 -28.47 19.28
CA SER A 247 20.79 -27.85 20.55
C SER A 247 21.86 -28.61 21.32
N LYS A 248 22.62 -27.87 22.13
CA LYS A 248 23.53 -28.41 23.17
C LYS A 248 22.89 -29.42 24.14
N HIS A 249 21.56 -29.48 24.20
CA HIS A 249 20.82 -30.42 25.05
C HIS A 249 20.43 -31.72 24.30
N GLY A 250 20.93 -31.91 23.08
CA GLY A 250 20.76 -33.15 22.30
C GLY A 250 19.45 -33.25 21.55
N PHE A 251 18.59 -32.22 21.58
CA PHE A 251 17.40 -32.18 20.72
C PHE A 251 17.73 -31.55 19.36
N MET A 252 17.21 -32.17 18.31
CA MET A 252 17.38 -31.76 16.92
C MET A 252 16.03 -31.36 16.33
N TYR A 253 16.02 -30.24 15.63
CA TYR A 253 14.90 -29.73 14.88
C TYR A 253 15.28 -29.68 13.40
N GLY A 254 14.56 -30.43 12.58
CA GLY A 254 14.73 -30.46 11.14
C GLY A 254 13.48 -30.99 10.48
N GLY A 255 13.26 -30.61 9.22
CA GLY A 255 12.10 -31.06 8.47
C GLY A 255 11.67 -30.09 7.37
N TYR A 256 10.75 -30.56 6.52
CA TYR A 256 10.23 -29.76 5.44
C TYR A 256 9.21 -28.73 5.97
N ASN A 257 9.57 -27.45 5.89
CA ASN A 257 8.65 -26.37 6.18
C ASN A 257 7.83 -26.05 4.92
N LYS A 258 6.50 -26.15 4.99
CA LYS A 258 5.60 -25.85 3.85
C LYS A 258 5.69 -24.40 3.38
N LYS A 259 6.15 -23.49 4.25
CA LYS A 259 6.28 -22.06 3.97
C LYS A 259 7.53 -21.83 3.11
N LYS A 260 7.34 -21.25 1.91
CA LYS A 260 8.45 -20.93 0.98
C LYS A 260 9.37 -19.82 1.50
N TYR A 261 8.86 -18.94 2.36
CA TYR A 261 9.58 -17.80 2.91
C TYR A 261 9.45 -17.78 4.43
N GLY A 262 10.52 -17.38 5.10
CA GLY A 262 10.52 -17.16 6.55
C GLY A 262 9.82 -15.86 6.94
N ILE A 263 9.43 -15.76 8.22
CA ILE A 263 8.64 -14.63 8.74
C ILE A 263 9.40 -13.32 8.65
N TYR A 264 10.72 -13.34 8.88
CA TYR A 264 11.58 -12.17 8.77
C TYR A 264 11.61 -11.60 7.35
N THR A 265 11.71 -12.45 6.34
CA THR A 265 11.78 -12.00 4.93
C THR A 265 10.53 -11.23 4.53
N VAL A 266 9.35 -11.77 4.89
CA VAL A 266 8.06 -11.17 4.55
C VAL A 266 7.86 -9.87 5.33
N TYR A 267 8.20 -9.86 6.63
CA TYR A 267 8.09 -8.67 7.45
C TYR A 267 9.02 -7.54 6.97
N ASN A 268 10.28 -7.84 6.67
CA ASN A 268 11.22 -6.84 6.19
C ASN A 268 10.78 -6.27 4.85
N LYS A 269 10.28 -7.11 3.93
CA LYS A 269 9.73 -6.63 2.66
C LYS A 269 8.51 -5.73 2.86
N LEU A 270 7.63 -6.09 3.80
CA LEU A 270 6.46 -5.27 4.16
C LEU A 270 6.88 -3.92 4.76
N LYS A 271 7.94 -3.90 5.59
CA LYS A 271 8.51 -2.69 6.17
C LYS A 271 9.10 -1.78 5.08
N GLU A 272 9.92 -2.33 4.19
CA GLU A 272 10.49 -1.60 3.04
C GLU A 272 9.39 -0.96 2.19
N LEU A 273 8.36 -1.72 1.82
CA LEU A 273 7.24 -1.21 1.02
C LEU A 273 6.44 -0.11 1.74
N LYS A 274 6.26 -0.22 3.07
CA LYS A 274 5.60 0.84 3.85
C LYS A 274 6.44 2.12 3.93
N GLU A 275 7.77 2.00 4.01
CA GLU A 275 8.67 3.16 3.98
C GLU A 275 8.68 3.81 2.59
N GLU A 276 8.66 3.02 1.52
CA GLU A 276 8.48 3.49 0.14
C GLU A 276 7.13 4.19 -0.05
N GLU A 277 6.03 3.61 0.44
CA GLU A 277 4.71 4.23 0.40
C GLU A 277 4.70 5.59 1.11
N LYS A 278 5.35 5.69 2.28
CA LYS A 278 5.44 6.94 3.03
C LYS A 278 6.23 8.01 2.28
N LYS A 279 7.36 7.64 1.67
CA LYS A 279 8.18 8.55 0.85
C LYS A 279 7.42 9.06 -0.36
N GLU A 280 6.72 8.16 -1.06
CA GLU A 280 5.93 8.52 -2.24
C GLU A 280 4.75 9.43 -1.86
N LYS A 281 4.05 9.15 -0.75
CA LYS A 281 3.01 10.04 -0.22
C LYS A 281 3.56 11.44 0.10
N SER A 282 4.69 11.53 0.80
CA SER A 282 5.30 12.83 1.09
C SER A 282 5.71 13.57 -0.19
N HIS A 283 6.19 12.86 -1.20
CA HIS A 283 6.57 13.46 -2.47
C HIS A 283 5.35 14.02 -3.22
N ILE A 284 4.23 13.28 -3.23
CA ILE A 284 2.96 13.75 -3.80
C ILE A 284 2.43 14.98 -3.04
N GLU A 285 2.51 14.98 -1.70
CA GLU A 285 2.12 16.13 -0.87
C GLU A 285 2.99 17.37 -1.17
N GLU A 286 4.31 17.21 -1.30
CA GLU A 286 5.21 18.30 -1.71
C GLU A 286 4.86 18.85 -3.10
N LEU A 287 4.54 17.98 -4.06
CA LEU A 287 4.12 18.40 -5.40
C LEU A 287 2.77 19.12 -5.38
N ASN A 288 1.80 18.67 -4.57
CA ASN A 288 0.53 19.35 -4.39
C ASN A 288 0.73 20.76 -3.79
N ASN A 289 1.57 20.88 -2.76
CA ASN A 289 1.92 22.17 -2.16
C ASN A 289 2.61 23.11 -3.18
N ASN A 290 3.39 22.56 -4.10
CA ASN A 290 3.99 23.35 -5.18
C ASN A 290 2.96 23.81 -6.21
N ILE A 291 1.95 22.98 -6.53
CA ILE A 291 0.83 23.40 -7.40
C ILE A 291 0.02 24.52 -6.75
N GLU A 292 -0.27 24.44 -5.45
CA GLU A 292 -0.98 25.51 -4.73
C GLU A 292 -0.22 26.84 -4.82
N LYS A 293 1.10 26.83 -4.62
CA LYS A 293 1.94 28.03 -4.79
C LYS A 293 1.90 28.58 -6.21
N ILE A 294 1.97 27.71 -7.22
CA ILE A 294 1.90 28.11 -8.62
C ILE A 294 0.51 28.69 -8.95
N ASP A 295 -0.57 28.14 -8.37
CA ASP A 295 -1.92 28.65 -8.56
C ASP A 295 -2.13 30.02 -7.92
N ASP A 296 -1.55 30.26 -6.74
CA ASP A 296 -1.55 31.58 -6.12
C ASP A 296 -0.71 32.60 -6.92
N GLU A 297 0.45 32.20 -7.45
CA GLU A 297 1.23 33.02 -8.38
C GLU A 297 0.45 33.34 -9.66
N LEU A 298 -0.24 32.35 -10.24
CA LEU A 298 -1.08 32.55 -11.42
C LEU A 298 -2.22 33.51 -11.14
N ARG A 299 -2.90 33.41 -9.99
CA ARG A 299 -3.94 34.37 -9.58
C ARG A 299 -3.39 35.79 -9.52
N ASN A 300 -2.24 35.98 -8.87
CA ASN A 300 -1.57 37.29 -8.80
C ASN A 300 -1.21 37.83 -10.19
N ILE A 301 -0.73 36.97 -11.11
CA ILE A 301 -0.44 37.35 -12.49
C ILE A 301 -1.71 37.74 -13.26
N TYR A 302 -2.80 36.99 -13.10
CA TYR A 302 -4.08 37.32 -13.75
C TYR A 302 -4.69 38.62 -13.22
N ASP A 303 -4.62 38.85 -11.91
CA ASP A 303 -5.12 40.09 -11.28
C ASP A 303 -4.31 41.32 -11.74
N THR A 304 -2.98 41.21 -11.75
CA THR A 304 -2.10 42.27 -12.26
C THR A 304 -2.34 42.53 -13.75
N LYS A 305 -2.45 41.48 -14.56
CA LYS A 305 -2.79 41.58 -15.99
C LYS A 305 -4.12 42.27 -16.21
N SER A 306 -5.17 41.90 -15.46
CA SER A 306 -6.49 42.52 -15.55
C SER A 306 -6.44 44.02 -15.25
N SER A 307 -5.72 44.40 -14.19
CA SER A 307 -5.48 45.81 -13.84
C SER A 307 -4.73 46.57 -14.94
N THR A 308 -3.67 45.99 -15.52
CA THR A 308 -2.89 46.62 -16.58
C THR A 308 -3.68 46.74 -17.89
N VAL A 309 -4.51 45.75 -18.24
CA VAL A 309 -5.44 45.84 -19.38
C VAL A 309 -6.46 46.95 -19.17
N ALA A 310 -7.03 47.08 -17.97
CA ALA A 310 -7.95 48.17 -17.66
C ALA A 310 -7.29 49.55 -17.81
N LYS A 311 -6.03 49.71 -17.35
CA LYS A 311 -5.25 50.94 -17.55
C LYS A 311 -5.00 51.24 -19.02
N LYS A 312 -4.60 50.22 -19.81
CA LYS A 312 -4.39 50.35 -21.26
C LYS A 312 -5.66 50.78 -21.99
N ASN A 313 -6.80 50.15 -21.69
CA ASN A 313 -8.09 50.51 -22.27
C ASN A 313 -8.53 51.91 -21.84
N GLY A 314 -8.22 52.32 -20.61
CA GLY A 314 -8.37 53.69 -20.13
C GLY A 314 -7.60 54.69 -20.99
N CYS A 315 -6.31 54.44 -21.25
CA CYS A 315 -5.49 55.28 -22.14
C CYS A 315 -6.04 55.32 -23.59
N ALA A 316 -6.52 54.21 -24.13
CA ALA A 316 -7.14 54.20 -25.46
C ALA A 316 -8.42 55.04 -25.49
N SER A 317 -9.21 55.01 -24.41
CA SER A 317 -10.46 55.79 -24.30
C SER A 317 -10.18 57.28 -24.15
N THR A 318 -9.13 57.66 -23.39
CA THR A 318 -8.70 59.06 -23.30
C THR A 318 -8.15 59.56 -24.63
N ILE A 319 -7.36 58.77 -25.35
CA ILE A 319 -6.89 59.09 -26.70
C ILE A 319 -8.08 59.34 -27.64
N ASN A 320 -9.07 58.45 -27.66
CA ASN A 320 -10.26 58.63 -28.51
C ASN A 320 -11.05 59.89 -28.16
N SER A 321 -11.20 60.20 -26.86
CA SER A 321 -11.86 61.43 -26.40
C SER A 321 -11.09 62.68 -26.82
N ILE A 322 -9.76 62.67 -26.67
CA ILE A 322 -8.89 63.78 -27.08
C ILE A 322 -8.91 63.95 -28.60
N ASN A 323 -8.89 62.86 -29.38
CA ASN A 323 -9.01 62.91 -30.84
C ASN A 323 -10.33 63.55 -31.27
N ASN A 324 -11.46 63.17 -30.66
CA ASN A 324 -12.75 63.80 -30.94
C ASN A 324 -12.75 65.30 -30.62
N ASN A 325 -12.09 65.71 -29.52
CA ASN A 325 -11.93 67.12 -29.17
C ASN A 325 -11.04 67.86 -30.19
N ILE A 326 -9.98 67.22 -30.70
CA ILE A 326 -9.14 67.79 -31.76
C ILE A 326 -9.94 67.97 -33.04
N TYR A 327 -10.68 66.95 -33.50
CA TYR A 327 -11.54 67.06 -34.69
C TYR A 327 -12.56 68.20 -34.55
N SER A 328 -13.22 68.30 -33.40
CA SER A 328 -14.16 69.40 -33.11
C SER A 328 -13.44 70.76 -33.13
N ASN A 329 -12.26 70.87 -32.53
CA ASN A 329 -11.48 72.11 -32.55
C ASN A 329 -10.98 72.46 -33.97
N GLU A 330 -10.56 71.49 -34.78
CA GLU A 330 -10.17 71.69 -36.18
C GLU A 330 -11.34 72.18 -37.03
N GLU A 331 -12.53 71.60 -36.84
CA GLU A 331 -13.75 72.08 -37.51
C GLU A 331 -14.11 73.50 -37.07
N ASN A 332 -14.01 73.82 -35.79
CA ASN A 332 -14.21 75.16 -35.27
C ASN A 332 -13.18 76.16 -35.81
N ILE A 333 -11.91 75.77 -35.96
CA ILE A 333 -10.86 76.56 -36.58
C ILE A 333 -11.20 76.81 -38.06
N ARG A 334 -11.64 75.78 -38.81
CA ARG A 334 -12.06 75.90 -40.22
C ARG A 334 -13.23 76.88 -40.38
N LEU A 335 -14.29 76.72 -39.60
CA LEU A 335 -15.45 77.60 -39.64
C LEU A 335 -15.10 79.05 -39.24
N THR A 336 -14.19 79.23 -38.28
CA THR A 336 -13.77 80.55 -37.83
C THR A 336 -12.86 81.22 -38.86
N SER A 337 -11.98 80.47 -39.52
CA SER A 337 -11.11 80.99 -40.58
C SER A 337 -11.91 81.37 -41.83
N GLU A 338 -12.90 80.57 -42.24
CA GLU A 338 -13.85 80.92 -43.30
C GLU A 338 -14.62 82.21 -42.98
N LYS A 339 -15.10 82.36 -41.73
CA LYS A 339 -15.75 83.61 -41.27
C LYS A 339 -14.80 84.80 -41.31
N ILE A 340 -13.53 84.63 -40.94
CA ILE A 340 -12.52 85.69 -41.00
C ILE A 340 -12.26 86.10 -42.45
N ASN A 341 -12.08 85.14 -43.36
CA ASN A 341 -11.88 85.37 -44.79
C ASN A 341 -13.07 86.10 -45.41
N TYR A 342 -14.30 85.65 -45.12
CA TYR A 342 -15.52 86.31 -45.56
C TYR A 342 -15.63 87.77 -45.07
N ILE A 343 -15.27 88.02 -43.81
CA ILE A 343 -15.25 89.38 -43.25
C ILE A 343 -14.16 90.23 -43.91
N GLN A 344 -13.00 89.66 -44.22
CA GLN A 344 -11.93 90.34 -44.95
C GLN A 344 -12.35 90.71 -46.38
N GLU A 345 -12.95 89.78 -47.13
CA GLU A 345 -13.49 90.06 -48.47
C GLU A 345 -14.56 91.15 -48.43
N LYS A 346 -15.50 91.08 -47.47
CA LYS A 346 -16.49 92.15 -47.27
C LYS A 346 -15.85 93.49 -46.94
N LYS A 347 -14.81 93.50 -46.10
CA LYS A 347 -14.07 94.72 -45.77
C LYS A 347 -13.41 95.31 -47.02
N GLN A 348 -12.78 94.47 -47.85
CA GLN A 348 -12.14 94.89 -49.10
C GLN A 348 -13.16 95.42 -50.11
N ASN A 349 -14.31 94.76 -50.27
CA ASN A 349 -15.41 95.25 -51.12
C ASN A 349 -15.99 96.59 -50.61
N LEU A 350 -16.13 96.76 -49.30
CA LEU A 350 -16.56 98.03 -48.70
C LEU A 350 -15.52 99.14 -48.88
N GLU A 351 -14.23 98.83 -48.80
CA GLU A 351 -13.15 99.79 -49.11
C GLU A 351 -13.17 100.20 -50.58
N GLN A 352 -13.35 99.25 -51.51
CA GLN A 352 -13.54 99.54 -52.93
C GLN A 352 -14.78 100.40 -53.19
N HIS A 353 -15.92 100.11 -52.57
CA HIS A 353 -17.12 100.93 -52.66
C HIS A 353 -16.93 102.33 -52.07
N LYS A 354 -16.20 102.45 -50.97
CA LYS A 354 -15.85 103.75 -50.38
C LYS A 354 -15.01 104.58 -51.35
N ASP A 355 -14.07 103.97 -52.07
CA ASP A 355 -13.25 104.69 -53.05
C ASP A 355 -14.04 105.01 -54.34
N GLN A 356 -14.96 104.15 -54.77
CA GLN A 356 -15.92 104.46 -55.84
C GLN A 356 -16.85 105.63 -55.48
N LEU A 357 -17.39 105.65 -54.26
CA LEU A 357 -18.23 106.76 -53.77
C LEU A 357 -17.45 108.07 -53.66
N LYS A 358 -16.17 108.04 -53.26
CA LYS A 358 -15.31 109.24 -53.31
C LYS A 358 -15.18 109.76 -54.74
N MET A 359 -15.03 108.88 -55.73
CA MET A 359 -14.97 109.28 -57.14
C MET A 359 -16.30 109.87 -57.63
N GLN A 360 -17.44 109.31 -57.23
CA GLN A 360 -18.77 109.85 -57.57
C GLN A 360 -19.04 111.22 -56.90
N ILE A 361 -18.62 111.41 -55.65
CA ILE A 361 -18.73 112.72 -54.97
C ILE A 361 -17.86 113.77 -55.67
N LEU A 362 -16.68 113.39 -56.17
CA LEU A 362 -15.84 114.27 -56.98
C LEU A 362 -16.51 114.65 -58.31
N GLN A 363 -17.25 113.74 -58.94
CA GLN A 363 -18.02 114.01 -60.16
C GLN A 363 -19.23 114.93 -59.90
N LEU A 364 -20.05 114.63 -58.87
CA LEU A 364 -21.21 115.46 -58.51
C LEU A 364 -20.82 116.86 -58.03
N ARG A 365 -19.63 117.04 -57.45
CA ARG A 365 -19.11 118.35 -57.09
C ARG A 365 -18.70 119.18 -58.33
N ASN A 366 -18.38 118.53 -59.46
CA ASN A 366 -18.14 119.21 -60.73
C ASN A 366 -19.44 119.56 -61.48
N ASP A 367 -20.53 118.82 -61.30
CA ASP A 367 -21.78 118.99 -62.05
C ASP A 367 -22.75 120.05 -61.47
N ASN A 368 -22.51 120.57 -60.25
CA ASN A 368 -23.39 121.55 -59.58
C ASN A 368 -23.11 123.03 -59.89
N VAL A 369 -22.69 123.37 -61.12
CA VAL A 369 -22.67 124.76 -61.62
C VAL A 369 -23.82 124.96 -62.61
N ASN A 370 -25.04 125.16 -62.10
CA ASN A 370 -26.00 126.15 -62.59
C ASN A 370 -27.33 126.10 -61.81
N PRO A 371 -27.82 127.25 -61.29
CA PRO A 371 -29.10 127.36 -60.58
C PRO A 371 -30.21 127.90 -61.49
N ASP A 372 -31.46 127.44 -61.32
CA ASP A 372 -32.61 128.37 -61.14
C ASP A 372 -33.96 127.69 -60.85
N GLU A 373 -34.67 128.33 -59.91
CA GLU A 373 -36.13 128.49 -59.73
C GLU A 373 -37.05 127.26 -59.46
N SER A 374 -38.17 127.34 -58.74
CA SER A 374 -38.73 128.17 -57.65
C SER A 374 -40.05 127.46 -57.23
N GLU A 375 -40.26 127.18 -55.94
CA GLU A 375 -41.30 127.75 -55.08
C GLU A 375 -42.77 127.77 -55.60
N LYS A 376 -43.67 126.94 -55.01
CA LYS A 376 -44.88 127.37 -54.25
C LYS A 376 -45.87 126.24 -53.96
N VAL A 377 -46.29 126.19 -52.69
CA VAL A 377 -47.36 125.37 -52.13
C VAL A 377 -48.69 126.12 -52.20
N GLY A 378 -49.77 125.46 -52.62
CA GLY A 378 -51.14 125.99 -52.59
C GLY A 378 -52.16 124.92 -53.01
N PRO A 379 -53.39 124.95 -52.49
CA PRO A 379 -54.09 123.77 -51.95
C PRO A 379 -54.92 123.01 -53.00
N THR A 380 -54.33 121.97 -53.56
CA THR A 380 -55.02 120.91 -54.34
C THR A 380 -54.90 119.54 -53.67
N ASP A 381 -54.48 119.52 -52.40
CA ASP A 381 -53.94 118.31 -51.77
C ASP A 381 -54.95 117.23 -51.40
N ILE A 382 -56.25 117.49 -51.48
CA ILE A 382 -57.25 116.42 -51.25
C ILE A 382 -57.44 115.58 -52.53
N ASN A 383 -57.28 116.18 -53.71
CA ASN A 383 -57.26 115.42 -54.97
C ASN A 383 -55.89 114.78 -55.20
N SER A 384 -54.79 115.40 -54.76
CA SER A 384 -53.47 114.73 -54.73
C SER A 384 -53.46 113.59 -53.72
N LEU A 385 -54.10 113.72 -52.55
CA LEU A 385 -54.25 112.61 -51.58
C LEU A 385 -55.12 111.49 -52.15
N ASN A 386 -56.16 111.80 -52.93
CA ASN A 386 -56.96 110.76 -53.59
C ASN A 386 -56.19 110.08 -54.72
N ASP A 387 -55.36 110.82 -55.47
CA ASP A 387 -54.41 110.26 -56.43
C ASP A 387 -53.26 109.51 -55.74
N GLU A 388 -52.84 109.90 -54.54
CA GLU A 388 -51.90 109.16 -53.69
C GLU A 388 -52.56 107.92 -53.12
N VAL A 389 -53.83 107.94 -52.74
CA VAL A 389 -54.58 106.73 -52.34
C VAL A 389 -54.75 105.80 -53.55
N LYS A 390 -54.88 106.34 -54.75
CA LYS A 390 -54.91 105.57 -56.01
C LYS A 390 -53.54 105.00 -56.35
N LYS A 391 -52.47 105.78 -56.22
CA LYS A 391 -51.08 105.36 -56.36
C LYS A 391 -50.68 104.37 -55.28
N LEU A 392 -51.13 104.53 -54.05
CA LEU A 392 -50.93 103.60 -52.93
C LEU A 392 -51.72 102.32 -53.15
N LYS A 393 -52.91 102.37 -53.77
CA LYS A 393 -53.62 101.15 -54.23
C LYS A 393 -52.91 100.47 -55.40
N GLU A 394 -52.33 101.24 -56.31
CA GLU A 394 -51.49 100.72 -57.40
C GLU A 394 -50.17 100.15 -56.87
N GLU A 395 -49.55 100.77 -55.87
CA GLU A 395 -48.36 100.29 -55.16
C GLU A 395 -48.70 99.08 -54.31
N LEU A 396 -49.86 99.03 -53.66
CA LEU A 396 -50.32 97.86 -52.92
C LEU A 396 -50.62 96.70 -53.89
N ASN A 397 -51.16 96.98 -55.07
CA ASN A 397 -51.28 95.98 -56.13
C ASN A 397 -49.93 95.57 -56.72
N LYS A 398 -48.95 96.48 -56.84
CA LYS A 398 -47.57 96.14 -57.23
C LYS A 398 -46.90 95.27 -56.18
N ILE A 399 -47.01 95.63 -54.90
CA ILE A 399 -46.49 94.84 -53.76
C ILE A 399 -47.21 93.50 -53.67
N ARG A 400 -48.50 93.43 -54.01
CA ARG A 400 -49.25 92.17 -54.07
C ARG A 400 -48.82 91.30 -55.25
N ASN A 401 -48.57 91.91 -56.41
CA ASN A 401 -48.01 91.20 -57.56
C ASN A 401 -46.57 90.77 -57.29
N GLU A 402 -45.76 91.59 -56.61
CA GLU A 402 -44.42 91.23 -56.15
C GLU A 402 -44.49 90.11 -55.11
N TYR A 403 -45.47 90.14 -54.20
CA TYR A 403 -45.69 89.08 -53.22
C TYR A 403 -46.13 87.78 -53.91
N ASP A 404 -47.00 87.85 -54.91
CA ASP A 404 -47.40 86.69 -55.72
C ASP A 404 -46.22 86.21 -56.60
N ASP A 405 -45.37 87.09 -57.12
CA ASP A 405 -44.12 86.74 -57.82
C ASP A 405 -43.09 86.14 -56.87
N PHE A 406 -42.98 86.62 -55.62
CA PHE A 406 -42.14 86.04 -54.58
C PHE A 406 -42.69 84.71 -54.12
N LYS A 407 -44.01 84.55 -54.03
CA LYS A 407 -44.67 83.28 -53.74
C LYS A 407 -44.46 82.27 -54.86
N ASN A 408 -44.60 82.68 -56.12
CA ASN A 408 -44.30 81.85 -57.29
C ASN A 408 -42.80 81.52 -57.38
N LYS A 409 -41.89 82.45 -57.03
CA LYS A 409 -40.45 82.18 -56.91
C LYS A 409 -40.14 81.23 -55.75
N LEU A 410 -40.84 81.35 -54.63
CA LEU A 410 -40.71 80.45 -53.49
C LEU A 410 -41.21 79.05 -53.86
N GLU A 411 -42.32 78.96 -54.59
CA GLU A 411 -42.90 77.71 -55.08
C GLU A 411 -41.98 77.06 -56.14
N LEU A 412 -41.39 77.85 -57.04
CA LEU A 412 -40.32 77.42 -57.95
C LEU A 412 -39.04 76.99 -57.21
N LEU A 413 -38.69 77.62 -56.09
CA LEU A 413 -37.55 77.22 -55.25
C LEU A 413 -37.86 75.95 -54.45
N TYR A 414 -39.12 75.74 -54.01
CA TYR A 414 -39.56 74.47 -53.42
C TYR A 414 -39.60 73.35 -54.47
N GLN A 415 -39.98 73.67 -55.71
CA GLN A 415 -39.93 72.72 -56.82
C GLN A 415 -38.48 72.39 -57.19
N LYS A 416 -37.59 73.39 -57.28
CA LYS A 416 -36.14 73.19 -57.42
C LYS A 416 -35.50 72.47 -56.24
N ARG A 417 -36.00 72.66 -55.02
CA ARG A 417 -35.56 71.91 -53.84
C ARG A 417 -36.01 70.46 -53.90
N ASN A 418 -37.23 70.17 -54.33
CA ASN A 418 -37.71 68.80 -54.52
C ASN A 418 -37.01 68.12 -55.72
N GLU A 419 -36.66 68.88 -56.75
CA GLU A 419 -35.81 68.43 -57.87
C GLU A 419 -34.38 68.20 -57.41
N ASN A 420 -33.81 69.06 -56.54
CA ASN A 420 -32.49 68.85 -55.92
C ASN A 420 -32.51 67.71 -54.90
N ASP A 421 -33.59 67.51 -54.14
CA ASP A 421 -33.72 66.38 -53.22
C ASP A 421 -33.87 65.06 -54.04
N SER A 422 -34.53 65.10 -55.21
CA SER A 422 -34.49 63.98 -56.17
C SER A 422 -33.14 63.83 -56.89
N SER A 423 -32.39 64.92 -57.07
CA SER A 423 -31.03 64.93 -57.62
C SER A 423 -30.02 64.39 -56.61
N ILE A 424 -30.19 64.63 -55.31
CA ILE A 424 -29.37 64.07 -54.24
C ILE A 424 -29.57 62.55 -54.15
N TYR A 425 -30.80 62.05 -54.38
CA TYR A 425 -31.05 60.60 -54.51
C TYR A 425 -30.51 59.97 -55.81
N MET A 426 -30.13 60.77 -56.81
CA MET A 426 -29.48 60.30 -58.05
C MET A 426 -27.96 60.56 -58.07
N GLU A 427 -27.46 61.58 -57.38
CA GLU A 427 -26.03 61.90 -57.22
C GLU A 427 -25.36 61.08 -56.11
N GLU A 428 -26.11 60.45 -55.18
CA GLU A 428 -25.57 59.38 -54.31
C GLU A 428 -25.17 58.11 -55.09
N TYR A 429 -25.42 58.07 -56.42
CA TYR A 429 -25.01 56.97 -57.30
C TYR A 429 -23.99 57.35 -58.40
N GLU A 430 -23.49 58.59 -58.48
CA GLU A 430 -22.64 58.99 -59.63
C GLU A 430 -21.20 59.45 -59.33
N ASP A 431 -20.70 59.41 -58.09
CA ASP A 431 -19.25 59.58 -57.82
C ASP A 431 -18.76 58.68 -56.67
N VAL A 432 -18.96 57.36 -56.81
CA VAL A 432 -18.14 56.36 -56.10
C VAL A 432 -17.46 55.55 -57.19
N ASP A 433 -16.13 55.48 -57.19
CA ASP A 433 -15.34 54.68 -58.14
C ASP A 433 -15.82 53.22 -58.14
N ILE A 434 -16.76 52.91 -59.04
CA ILE A 434 -17.36 51.59 -59.23
C ILE A 434 -16.25 50.57 -59.54
N ASP A 435 -15.17 50.99 -60.20
CA ASP A 435 -14.03 50.15 -60.54
C ASP A 435 -13.17 49.77 -59.33
N GLU A 436 -13.00 50.67 -58.36
CA GLU A 436 -12.22 50.38 -57.14
C GLU A 436 -13.04 49.49 -56.18
N TYR A 437 -14.34 49.77 -56.02
CA TYR A 437 -15.24 48.90 -55.26
C TYR A 437 -15.50 47.54 -55.92
N ASN A 438 -15.50 47.47 -57.25
CA ASN A 438 -15.61 46.20 -57.98
C ASN A 438 -14.31 45.39 -57.88
N ASN A 439 -13.14 46.01 -57.89
CA ASN A 439 -11.87 45.34 -57.64
C ASN A 439 -11.80 44.82 -56.20
N ASP A 440 -12.19 45.62 -55.21
CA ASP A 440 -12.29 45.17 -53.81
C ASP A 440 -13.34 44.06 -53.61
N LEU A 441 -14.47 44.13 -54.33
CA LEU A 441 -15.48 43.06 -54.35
C LEU A 441 -14.97 41.80 -55.06
N ALA A 442 -14.18 41.94 -56.12
CA ALA A 442 -13.56 40.82 -56.83
C ALA A 442 -12.49 40.15 -55.96
N ASP A 443 -11.63 40.94 -55.30
CA ASP A 443 -10.63 40.45 -54.36
C ASP A 443 -11.27 39.77 -53.15
N LYS A 444 -12.35 40.35 -52.59
CA LYS A 444 -13.11 39.71 -51.51
C LYS A 444 -13.87 38.47 -51.96
N LYS A 445 -14.37 38.42 -53.20
CA LYS A 445 -14.96 37.20 -53.79
C LYS A 445 -13.91 36.12 -54.00
N ASP A 446 -12.74 36.46 -54.51
CA ASP A 446 -11.62 35.53 -54.69
C ASP A 446 -11.10 35.00 -53.35
N HIS A 447 -11.06 35.84 -52.31
CA HIS A 447 -10.76 35.39 -50.95
C HIS A 447 -11.87 34.50 -50.38
N SER A 448 -13.14 34.82 -50.63
CA SER A 448 -14.28 33.98 -50.24
C SER A 448 -14.22 32.61 -50.94
N ASP A 449 -13.91 32.56 -52.23
CA ASP A 449 -13.78 31.34 -53.02
C ASP A 449 -12.57 30.50 -52.58
N LYS A 450 -11.46 31.14 -52.17
CA LYS A 450 -10.31 30.46 -51.56
C LYS A 450 -10.68 29.84 -50.22
N ILE A 451 -11.37 30.60 -49.35
CA ILE A 451 -11.85 30.11 -48.06
C ILE A 451 -12.87 28.97 -48.25
N GLU A 452 -13.72 29.04 -49.27
CA GLU A 452 -14.69 28.01 -49.58
C GLU A 452 -14.02 26.73 -50.11
N LYS A 453 -12.99 26.84 -50.94
CA LYS A 453 -12.14 25.70 -51.33
C LYS A 453 -11.40 25.08 -50.14
N GLU A 454 -10.86 25.91 -49.23
CA GLU A 454 -10.23 25.42 -48.00
C GLU A 454 -11.23 24.71 -47.09
N LYS A 455 -12.43 25.28 -46.92
CA LYS A 455 -13.53 24.64 -46.18
C LYS A 455 -13.88 23.28 -46.76
N ILE A 456 -14.04 23.17 -48.07
CA ILE A 456 -14.32 21.88 -48.75
C ILE A 456 -13.18 20.88 -48.52
N HIS A 457 -11.92 21.33 -48.59
CA HIS A 457 -10.76 20.48 -48.31
C HIS A 457 -10.73 19.96 -46.87
N TYR A 458 -11.01 20.82 -45.89
CA TYR A 458 -11.10 20.41 -44.50
C TYR A 458 -12.31 19.50 -44.23
N GLU A 459 -13.45 19.73 -44.88
CA GLU A 459 -14.61 18.83 -44.82
C GLU A 459 -14.31 17.43 -45.42
N GLN A 460 -13.48 17.36 -46.46
CA GLN A 460 -12.99 16.08 -47.00
C GLN A 460 -12.05 15.38 -46.02
N LYS A 461 -11.07 16.10 -45.45
CA LYS A 461 -10.20 15.54 -44.39
C LYS A 461 -10.97 15.05 -43.17
N ILE A 462 -11.99 15.79 -42.73
CA ILE A 462 -12.87 15.37 -41.63
C ILE A 462 -13.61 14.08 -42.00
N ARG A 463 -14.09 13.94 -43.23
CA ARG A 463 -14.72 12.69 -43.71
C ARG A 463 -13.76 11.51 -43.74
N GLU A 464 -12.51 11.73 -44.13
CA GLU A 464 -11.46 10.69 -44.11
C GLU A 464 -11.13 10.25 -42.68
N ILE A 465 -10.90 11.20 -41.78
CA ILE A 465 -10.66 10.93 -40.35
C ILE A 465 -11.84 10.20 -39.72
N ASN A 466 -13.08 10.56 -40.07
CA ASN A 466 -14.26 9.86 -39.56
C ASN A 466 -14.34 8.41 -40.06
N LYS A 467 -13.97 8.13 -41.33
CA LYS A 467 -13.87 6.76 -41.84
C LYS A 467 -12.76 5.96 -41.13
N GLU A 468 -11.62 6.59 -40.88
CA GLU A 468 -10.55 5.95 -40.10
C GLU A 468 -11.00 5.66 -38.66
N MET A 469 -11.72 6.59 -38.01
CA MET A 469 -12.31 6.35 -36.69
C MET A 469 -13.31 5.18 -36.70
N GLU A 470 -14.17 5.05 -37.71
CA GLU A 470 -15.08 3.91 -37.82
C GLU A 470 -14.33 2.59 -38.03
N ASN A 471 -13.28 2.59 -38.84
CA ASN A 471 -12.43 1.41 -39.05
C ASN A 471 -11.72 1.00 -37.75
N VAL A 472 -11.19 1.96 -36.99
CA VAL A 472 -10.57 1.71 -35.69
C VAL A 472 -11.61 1.20 -34.69
N LYS A 473 -12.80 1.80 -34.62
CA LYS A 473 -13.90 1.31 -33.77
C LYS A 473 -14.28 -0.14 -34.10
N SER A 474 -14.45 -0.47 -35.38
CA SER A 474 -14.75 -1.84 -35.81
C SER A 474 -13.65 -2.84 -35.46
N SER A 475 -12.39 -2.38 -35.46
CA SER A 475 -11.23 -3.20 -35.08
C SER A 475 -11.18 -3.42 -33.56
N ILE A 476 -11.50 -2.40 -32.77
CA ILE A 476 -11.66 -2.49 -31.32
C ILE A 476 -12.76 -3.48 -30.96
N ASP A 477 -13.92 -3.43 -31.62
CA ASP A 477 -15.02 -4.36 -31.38
C ASP A 477 -14.65 -5.82 -31.68
N LYS A 478 -13.90 -6.06 -32.77
CA LYS A 478 -13.36 -7.39 -33.09
C LYS A 478 -12.38 -7.89 -32.02
N ILE A 479 -11.51 -7.01 -31.52
CA ILE A 479 -10.58 -7.35 -30.43
C ILE A 479 -11.35 -7.69 -29.15
N LEU A 480 -12.37 -6.90 -28.79
CA LEU A 480 -13.25 -7.14 -27.63
C LEU A 480 -14.00 -8.49 -27.73
N ILE A 481 -14.50 -8.84 -28.92
CA ILE A 481 -15.14 -10.13 -29.15
C ILE A 481 -14.13 -11.28 -28.99
N ASN A 482 -12.91 -11.12 -29.52
CA ASN A 482 -11.86 -12.13 -29.37
C ASN A 482 -11.41 -12.27 -27.92
N GLU A 483 -11.27 -11.16 -27.19
CA GLU A 483 -10.95 -11.17 -25.76
C GLU A 483 -12.00 -11.95 -24.97
N LYS A 484 -13.30 -11.74 -25.24
CA LYS A 484 -14.39 -12.51 -24.62
C LYS A 484 -14.31 -14.00 -24.97
N LYS A 485 -13.97 -14.37 -26.21
CA LYS A 485 -13.77 -15.76 -26.62
C LYS A 485 -12.58 -16.41 -25.91
N HIS A 486 -11.46 -15.69 -25.78
CA HIS A 486 -10.29 -16.17 -25.07
C HIS A 486 -10.55 -16.32 -23.56
N LYS A 487 -11.24 -15.36 -22.94
CA LYS A 487 -11.69 -15.47 -21.55
C LYS A 487 -12.56 -16.71 -21.33
N LYS A 488 -13.50 -16.99 -22.23
CA LYS A 488 -14.33 -18.20 -22.15
C LYS A 488 -13.50 -19.49 -22.28
N LYS A 489 -12.56 -19.55 -23.23
CA LYS A 489 -11.64 -20.70 -23.39
C LYS A 489 -10.75 -20.91 -22.16
N ILE A 490 -10.25 -19.84 -21.55
CA ILE A 490 -9.46 -19.92 -20.31
C ILE A 490 -10.32 -20.49 -19.17
N LEU A 491 -11.57 -20.05 -19.08
CA LEU A 491 -12.50 -20.53 -18.05
C LEU A 491 -12.82 -22.02 -18.23
N ASP A 492 -13.04 -22.47 -19.47
CA ASP A 492 -13.26 -23.88 -19.79
C ASP A 492 -12.01 -24.73 -19.49
N LEU A 493 -10.80 -24.23 -19.80
CA LEU A 493 -9.54 -24.91 -19.47
C LEU A 493 -9.31 -24.98 -17.96
N CYS A 494 -9.63 -23.93 -17.20
CA CYS A 494 -9.58 -23.94 -15.74
C CYS A 494 -10.55 -24.99 -15.17
N HIS A 495 -11.74 -25.14 -15.73
CA HIS A 495 -12.68 -26.18 -15.32
C HIS A 495 -12.13 -27.60 -15.57
N GLN A 496 -11.53 -27.85 -16.75
CA GLN A 496 -10.90 -29.14 -17.05
C GLN A 496 -9.72 -29.42 -16.12
N MET A 497 -8.88 -28.42 -15.85
CA MET A 497 -7.75 -28.54 -14.93
C MET A 497 -8.22 -28.86 -13.50
N ASN A 498 -9.31 -28.25 -13.04
CA ASN A 498 -9.90 -28.55 -11.74
C ASN A 498 -10.46 -29.97 -11.66
N GLN A 499 -11.07 -30.49 -12.74
CA GLN A 499 -11.53 -31.88 -12.81
C GLN A 499 -10.36 -32.87 -12.71
N ILE A 500 -9.27 -32.62 -13.44
CA ILE A 500 -8.06 -33.45 -13.40
C ILE A 500 -7.41 -33.41 -12.00
N ASN A 501 -7.37 -32.24 -11.36
CA ASN A 501 -6.83 -32.10 -10.01
C ASN A 501 -7.65 -32.88 -8.97
N GLU A 502 -8.99 -32.90 -9.10
CA GLU A 502 -9.84 -33.68 -8.21
C GLU A 502 -9.64 -35.19 -8.41
N GLU A 503 -9.48 -35.65 -9.66
CA GLU A 503 -9.12 -37.04 -9.96
C GLU A 503 -7.74 -37.42 -9.39
N LEU A 504 -6.74 -36.55 -9.53
CA LEU A 504 -5.42 -36.73 -8.94
C LEU A 504 -5.50 -36.86 -7.41
N ARG A 505 -6.27 -36.01 -6.74
CA ARG A 505 -6.45 -36.05 -5.28
C ARG A 505 -7.08 -37.36 -4.81
N ILE A 506 -8.05 -37.89 -5.57
CA ILE A 506 -8.66 -39.21 -5.29
C ILE A 506 -7.62 -40.32 -5.45
N LEU A 507 -6.74 -40.24 -6.45
CA LEU A 507 -5.67 -41.21 -6.68
C LEU A 507 -4.60 -41.16 -5.59
N GLU A 508 -4.15 -39.97 -5.19
CA GLU A 508 -3.22 -39.77 -4.07
C GLU A 508 -3.79 -40.34 -2.77
N GLY A 509 -5.07 -40.11 -2.49
CA GLY A 509 -5.74 -40.70 -1.33
C GLY A 509 -5.80 -42.23 -1.38
N LYS A 510 -5.97 -42.82 -2.57
CA LYS A 510 -5.91 -44.29 -2.76
C LYS A 510 -4.48 -44.80 -2.56
N GLU A 511 -3.48 -44.10 -3.05
CA GLU A 511 -2.06 -44.45 -2.89
C GLU A 511 -1.64 -44.40 -1.41
N GLU A 512 -2.01 -43.35 -0.68
CA GLU A 512 -1.71 -43.21 0.74
C GLU A 512 -2.33 -44.36 1.55
N ASN A 513 -3.56 -44.75 1.22
CA ASN A 513 -4.22 -45.91 1.82
C ASN A 513 -3.50 -47.23 1.52
N ILE A 514 -2.97 -47.41 0.31
CA ILE A 514 -2.14 -48.58 -0.03
C ILE A 514 -0.83 -48.55 0.75
N ARG A 515 -0.17 -47.40 0.85
CA ARG A 515 1.09 -47.23 1.58
C ARG A 515 0.92 -47.54 3.08
N LYS A 516 -0.15 -47.03 3.72
CA LYS A 516 -0.50 -47.36 5.12
C LYS A 516 -0.70 -48.85 5.31
N LYS A 517 -1.41 -49.52 4.40
CA LYS A 517 -1.60 -50.98 4.43
C LYS A 517 -0.30 -51.76 4.19
N LYS A 518 0.62 -51.25 3.35
CA LYS A 518 1.92 -51.86 3.10
C LYS A 518 2.84 -51.80 4.33
N VAL A 519 2.77 -50.72 5.11
CA VAL A 519 3.52 -50.55 6.37
C VAL A 519 2.99 -51.48 7.49
N LEU A 520 1.72 -51.89 7.42
CA LEU A 520 1.13 -52.81 8.40
C LEU A 520 1.52 -54.28 8.20
N LEU A 521 2.16 -54.62 7.08
CA LEU A 521 2.68 -55.98 6.85
C LEU A 521 3.91 -56.21 7.76
N PRO A 522 4.03 -57.37 8.41
CA PRO A 522 5.21 -57.70 9.22
C PRO A 522 6.50 -57.51 8.42
N GLN A 523 7.44 -56.72 8.96
CA GLN A 523 8.74 -56.51 8.34
C GLN A 523 9.48 -57.84 8.28
N GLY A 524 9.75 -58.34 7.07
CA GLY A 524 10.47 -59.61 6.86
C GLY A 524 9.88 -60.55 5.81
N ILE A 525 8.72 -60.23 5.21
CA ILE A 525 8.25 -60.96 4.02
C ILE A 525 9.18 -60.57 2.86
N GLN A 526 10.12 -61.45 2.50
CA GLN A 526 10.85 -61.33 1.23
C GLN A 526 9.81 -61.12 0.13
N GLU A 527 9.99 -60.09 -0.70
CA GLU A 527 9.10 -59.85 -1.84
C GLU A 527 9.06 -61.13 -2.68
N LEU A 528 7.96 -61.88 -2.57
CA LEU A 528 7.78 -63.15 -3.28
C LEU A 528 7.66 -62.81 -4.77
N GLU A 529 8.80 -62.84 -5.47
CA GLU A 529 8.92 -62.65 -6.93
C GLU A 529 7.95 -63.56 -7.71
N GLU A 530 7.61 -64.73 -7.14
CA GLU A 530 6.67 -65.71 -7.68
C GLU A 530 5.28 -65.13 -8.01
N TYR A 531 4.82 -64.09 -7.29
CA TYR A 531 3.49 -63.52 -7.50
C TYR A 531 3.46 -62.29 -8.42
N ARG A 532 4.62 -61.82 -8.92
CA ARG A 532 4.69 -60.66 -9.83
C ARG A 532 4.13 -60.93 -11.23
N THR A 533 4.07 -62.19 -11.66
CA THR A 533 3.59 -62.60 -12.99
C THR A 533 2.08 -62.86 -13.08
N TYR A 534 1.36 -62.79 -11.96
CA TYR A 534 -0.08 -63.09 -11.92
C TYR A 534 -0.94 -61.86 -12.20
N ASP A 535 -2.02 -62.06 -12.95
CA ASP A 535 -3.02 -61.00 -13.18
C ASP A 535 -3.91 -60.77 -11.95
N LYS A 536 -4.51 -59.58 -11.84
CA LYS A 536 -5.36 -59.14 -10.71
C LYS A 536 -6.48 -60.12 -10.41
N GLN A 537 -7.08 -60.74 -11.44
CA GLN A 537 -8.15 -61.71 -11.26
C GLN A 537 -7.63 -63.03 -10.66
N GLN A 538 -6.46 -63.49 -11.10
CA GLN A 538 -5.82 -64.71 -10.59
C GLN A 538 -5.35 -64.54 -9.15
N LEU A 539 -4.79 -63.37 -8.81
CA LEU A 539 -4.42 -63.02 -7.42
C LEU A 539 -5.65 -63.00 -6.50
N SER A 540 -6.79 -62.46 -6.95
CA SER A 540 -8.02 -62.46 -6.17
C SER A 540 -8.57 -63.88 -5.94
N ALA A 541 -8.51 -64.74 -6.95
CA ALA A 541 -8.93 -66.15 -6.83
C ALA A 541 -8.03 -66.92 -5.85
N LYS A 542 -6.72 -66.73 -5.92
CA LYS A 542 -5.76 -67.35 -5.00
C LYS A 542 -5.89 -66.82 -3.58
N LEU A 543 -6.13 -65.51 -3.40
CA LEU A 543 -6.39 -64.93 -2.09
C LEU A 543 -7.68 -65.51 -1.47
N LYS A 544 -8.73 -65.70 -2.27
CA LYS A 544 -9.95 -66.38 -1.83
C LYS A 544 -9.70 -67.84 -1.44
N SER A 545 -8.89 -68.59 -2.20
CA SER A 545 -8.57 -69.98 -1.86
C SER A 545 -7.74 -70.07 -0.57
N VAL A 546 -6.72 -69.23 -0.42
CA VAL A 546 -5.89 -69.17 0.80
C VAL A 546 -6.73 -68.71 2.00
N THR A 547 -7.65 -67.77 1.81
CA THR A 547 -8.58 -67.36 2.88
C THR A 547 -9.51 -68.50 3.29
N MET A 548 -9.96 -69.33 2.34
CA MET A 548 -10.74 -70.54 2.62
C MET A 548 -9.91 -71.60 3.35
N GLU A 549 -8.64 -71.76 3.01
CA GLU A 549 -7.71 -72.66 3.72
C GLU A 549 -7.46 -72.15 5.15
N LEU A 550 -7.19 -70.85 5.34
CA LEU A 550 -7.03 -70.22 6.65
C LEU A 550 -8.27 -70.37 7.53
N LYS A 551 -9.48 -70.29 6.95
CA LYS A 551 -10.73 -70.54 7.70
C LYS A 551 -10.80 -71.93 8.33
N LYS A 552 -10.14 -72.95 7.75
CA LYS A 552 -10.07 -74.30 8.37
C LYS A 552 -9.29 -74.29 9.68
N TYR A 553 -8.36 -73.35 9.84
CA TYR A 553 -7.54 -73.15 11.03
C TYR A 553 -8.14 -72.13 12.01
N SER A 554 -9.41 -71.73 11.83
CA SER A 554 -10.09 -70.75 12.70
C SER A 554 -10.18 -71.18 14.17
N ASN A 555 -10.05 -72.47 14.48
CA ASN A 555 -10.10 -73.01 15.85
C ASN A 555 -8.70 -73.25 16.46
N VAL A 556 -7.64 -72.73 15.86
CA VAL A 556 -6.28 -72.87 16.42
C VAL A 556 -6.12 -71.93 17.62
N ASN A 557 -5.65 -72.48 18.73
CA ASN A 557 -5.36 -71.70 19.94
C ASN A 557 -4.09 -70.87 19.73
N GLU A 558 -4.24 -69.61 19.35
CA GLU A 558 -3.14 -68.68 19.11
C GLU A 558 -2.22 -68.51 20.35
N LYS A 559 -2.74 -68.70 21.57
CA LYS A 559 -1.98 -68.61 22.82
C LYS A 559 -1.23 -69.90 23.19
N ALA A 560 -1.28 -70.93 22.34
CA ALA A 560 -0.62 -72.21 22.62
C ALA A 560 0.90 -72.07 22.72
N GLY A 561 1.52 -71.23 21.88
CA GLY A 561 2.97 -70.97 21.93
C GLY A 561 3.39 -70.37 23.27
N ASP A 562 2.71 -69.30 23.71
CA ASP A 562 2.99 -68.64 24.99
C ASP A 562 2.74 -69.57 26.18
N ARG A 563 1.63 -70.33 26.16
CA ARG A 563 1.33 -71.32 27.20
C ARG A 563 2.36 -72.44 27.25
N LEU A 564 2.85 -72.89 26.09
CA LEU A 564 3.90 -73.91 26.01
C LEU A 564 5.19 -73.38 26.62
N ASN A 565 5.58 -72.14 26.34
CA ASN A 565 6.76 -71.53 26.95
C ASN A 565 6.64 -71.44 28.48
N ILE A 566 5.47 -71.04 29.00
CA ILE A 566 5.21 -71.01 30.45
C ILE A 566 5.31 -72.41 31.05
N LEU A 567 4.62 -73.39 30.46
CA LEU A 567 4.66 -74.79 30.92
C LEU A 567 6.07 -75.38 30.87
N MET A 568 6.86 -75.00 29.88
CA MET A 568 8.23 -75.49 29.72
C MET A 568 9.17 -74.87 30.78
N ASN A 569 8.94 -73.62 31.16
CA ASN A 569 9.62 -72.99 32.30
C ASN A 569 9.24 -73.66 33.63
N ASP A 570 7.94 -73.86 33.89
CA ASP A 570 7.46 -74.54 35.10
C ASP A 570 8.02 -75.97 35.20
N PHE A 571 8.04 -76.70 34.08
CA PHE A 571 8.63 -78.03 34.01
C PHE A 571 10.13 -78.03 34.36
N ASN A 572 10.88 -77.07 33.83
CA ASN A 572 12.31 -76.93 34.12
C ASN A 572 12.56 -76.58 35.59
N GLU A 573 11.72 -75.74 36.21
CA GLU A 573 11.82 -75.40 37.64
C GLU A 573 11.52 -76.61 38.52
N LEU A 574 10.42 -77.34 38.24
CA LEU A 574 10.07 -78.56 38.95
C LEU A 574 11.15 -79.63 38.82
N LYS A 575 11.77 -79.76 37.64
CA LYS A 575 12.87 -80.69 37.42
C LYS A 575 14.09 -80.36 38.30
N LYS A 576 14.50 -79.08 38.36
CA LYS A 576 15.57 -78.63 39.26
C LYS A 576 15.24 -78.94 40.73
N ARG A 577 14.01 -78.64 41.15
CA ARG A 577 13.54 -78.89 42.52
C ARG A 577 13.57 -80.38 42.87
N HIS A 578 13.24 -81.26 41.92
CA HIS A 578 13.33 -82.70 42.09
C HIS A 578 14.79 -83.17 42.26
N GLU A 579 15.71 -82.62 41.46
CA GLU A 579 17.15 -82.91 41.59
C GLU A 579 17.71 -82.45 42.94
N GLU A 580 17.32 -81.27 43.42
CA GLU A 580 17.68 -80.75 44.76
C GLU A 580 17.18 -81.67 45.87
N ILE A 581 15.89 -82.05 45.85
CA ILE A 581 15.30 -82.94 46.85
C ILE A 581 16.00 -84.30 46.87
N ASN A 582 16.32 -84.87 45.71
CA ASN A 582 17.06 -86.14 45.64
C ASN A 582 18.47 -86.03 46.25
N SER A 583 19.15 -84.91 45.99
CA SER A 583 20.46 -84.61 46.61
C SER A 583 20.34 -84.48 48.13
N SER A 584 19.36 -83.71 48.61
CA SER A 584 19.07 -83.58 50.05
C SER A 584 18.72 -84.91 50.71
N HIS A 585 17.93 -85.77 50.06
CA HIS A 585 17.59 -87.09 50.57
C HIS A 585 18.84 -87.98 50.73
N LYS A 586 19.74 -87.95 49.75
CA LYS A 586 21.03 -88.66 49.82
C LYS A 586 21.89 -88.15 50.97
N ASN A 587 22.01 -86.83 51.11
CA ASN A 587 22.77 -86.21 52.20
C ASN A 587 22.22 -86.56 53.59
N ILE A 588 20.89 -86.57 53.76
CA ILE A 588 20.25 -86.97 55.01
C ILE A 588 20.52 -88.45 55.31
N LYS A 589 20.45 -89.33 54.31
CA LYS A 589 20.74 -90.75 54.48
C LYS A 589 22.20 -90.99 54.91
N ASP A 590 23.14 -90.29 54.28
CA ASP A 590 24.56 -90.35 54.63
C ASP A 590 24.81 -89.80 56.04
N MET A 591 24.14 -88.70 56.41
CA MET A 591 24.18 -88.14 57.76
C MET A 591 23.63 -89.11 58.82
N ILE A 592 22.51 -89.78 58.55
CA ILE A 592 21.93 -90.79 59.46
C ILE A 592 22.92 -91.95 59.65
N GLN A 593 23.55 -92.43 58.58
CA GLN A 593 24.57 -93.48 58.68
C GLN A 593 25.78 -93.03 59.51
N HIS A 594 26.23 -91.79 59.31
CA HIS A 594 27.35 -91.22 60.05
C HIS A 594 27.02 -91.02 61.54
N ILE A 595 25.81 -90.56 61.86
CA ILE A 595 25.33 -90.46 63.24
C ILE A 595 25.22 -91.85 63.87
N GLY A 596 24.72 -92.85 63.12
CA GLY A 596 24.67 -94.24 63.56
C GLY A 596 26.04 -94.76 63.96
N LYS A 597 27.05 -94.60 63.10
CA LYS A 597 28.45 -94.98 63.40
C LYS A 597 28.99 -94.27 64.65
N LYS A 598 28.81 -92.95 64.75
CA LYS A 598 29.24 -92.18 65.94
C LYS A 598 28.54 -92.63 67.22
N LYS A 599 27.26 -93.00 67.15
CA LYS A 599 26.51 -93.52 68.29
C LYS A 599 27.11 -94.85 68.74
N ASP A 600 27.40 -95.74 67.80
CA ASP A 600 27.97 -97.06 68.10
C ASP A 600 29.40 -96.94 68.65
N GLU A 601 30.24 -96.07 68.08
CA GLU A 601 31.58 -95.73 68.60
C GLU A 601 31.51 -95.16 70.03
N ALA A 602 30.57 -94.26 70.31
CA ALA A 602 30.39 -93.70 71.65
C ALA A 602 29.87 -94.74 72.65
N LEU A 603 28.99 -95.65 72.22
CA LEU A 603 28.50 -96.76 73.04
C LEU A 603 29.62 -97.77 73.34
N GLU A 604 30.47 -98.07 72.37
CA GLU A 604 31.64 -98.93 72.57
C GLU A 604 32.65 -98.29 73.53
N ALA A 605 32.98 -97.01 73.33
CA ALA A 605 33.88 -96.27 74.22
C ALA A 605 33.36 -96.17 75.66
N THR A 606 32.05 -95.95 75.85
CA THR A 606 31.43 -95.93 77.18
C THR A 606 31.40 -97.32 77.80
N TYR A 607 31.11 -98.38 77.03
CA TYR A 607 31.18 -99.75 77.50
C TYR A 607 32.59 -100.15 77.96
N VAL A 608 33.63 -99.81 77.19
CA VAL A 608 35.02 -100.10 77.57
C VAL A 608 35.38 -99.39 78.89
N LYS A 609 34.97 -98.13 79.06
CA LYS A 609 35.16 -97.39 80.32
C LYS A 609 34.43 -98.06 81.49
N ILE A 610 33.16 -98.40 81.30
CA ILE A 610 32.35 -99.07 82.33
C ILE A 610 32.95 -100.43 82.70
N ASN A 611 33.39 -101.22 81.72
CA ASN A 611 34.02 -102.51 81.95
C ASN A 611 35.33 -102.39 82.73
N LYS A 612 36.16 -101.38 82.41
CA LYS A 612 37.38 -101.08 83.16
C LYS A 612 37.07 -100.71 84.61
N TYR A 613 36.18 -99.74 84.84
CA TYR A 613 35.78 -99.34 86.19
C TYR A 613 35.14 -100.49 86.97
N PHE A 614 34.25 -101.26 86.35
CA PHE A 614 33.63 -102.43 86.98
C PHE A 614 34.68 -103.45 87.42
N SER A 615 35.66 -103.75 86.55
CA SER A 615 36.75 -104.68 86.86
C SER A 615 37.63 -104.16 88.02
N GLU A 616 37.93 -102.87 88.04
CA GLU A 616 38.71 -102.21 89.11
C GLU A 616 37.95 -102.23 90.45
N TYR A 617 36.70 -101.75 90.48
CA TYR A 617 35.87 -101.74 91.69
C TYR A 617 35.60 -103.15 92.24
N PHE A 618 35.35 -104.12 91.36
CA PHE A 618 35.09 -105.50 91.78
C PHE A 618 36.34 -106.14 92.40
N SER A 619 37.52 -105.87 91.83
CA SER A 619 38.80 -106.36 92.37
C SER A 619 39.15 -105.74 93.74
N LEU A 620 38.72 -104.49 93.98
CA LEU A 620 38.86 -103.81 95.27
C LEU A 620 37.95 -104.42 96.35
N LEU A 621 36.70 -104.75 96.00
CA LEU A 621 35.72 -105.32 96.94
C LEU A 621 36.00 -106.80 97.29
N PHE A 622 36.55 -107.58 96.37
CA PHE A 622 36.79 -109.02 96.57
C PHE A 622 38.26 -109.39 96.27
N LYS A 623 39.08 -109.52 97.32
CA LYS A 623 40.49 -109.95 97.19
C LYS A 623 40.57 -111.32 96.49
N ASN A 624 41.40 -111.43 95.43
CA ASN A 624 41.65 -112.60 94.58
C ASN A 624 40.53 -113.06 93.62
N ARG A 625 39.56 -112.21 93.26
CA ARG A 625 38.59 -112.51 92.18
C ARG A 625 38.57 -111.42 91.12
N LYS A 626 38.39 -111.81 89.86
CA LYS A 626 38.22 -110.89 88.72
C LYS A 626 36.85 -111.13 88.07
N ALA A 627 36.15 -110.05 87.74
CA ALA A 627 34.92 -110.07 86.96
C ALA A 627 35.06 -109.13 85.78
N SER A 628 34.48 -109.50 84.62
CA SER A 628 34.44 -108.66 83.44
C SER A 628 33.03 -108.69 82.84
N LEU A 629 32.61 -107.56 82.27
CA LEU A 629 31.36 -107.46 81.54
C LEU A 629 31.60 -107.95 80.11
N VAL A 630 30.69 -108.78 79.58
CA VAL A 630 30.72 -109.27 78.19
C VAL A 630 29.42 -108.89 77.50
N LEU A 631 29.50 -108.22 76.34
CA LEU A 631 28.34 -107.92 75.51
C LEU A 631 27.77 -109.21 74.92
N LYS A 632 26.50 -109.48 75.20
CA LYS A 632 25.76 -110.57 74.58
C LYS A 632 25.31 -110.14 73.18
N LYS A 633 25.75 -110.84 72.13
CA LYS A 633 25.18 -110.67 70.79
C LYS A 633 23.74 -111.20 70.82
N MET A 634 22.78 -110.32 70.61
CA MET A 634 21.38 -110.70 70.38
C MET A 634 21.15 -110.81 68.87
N ASN A 635 20.41 -111.85 68.45
CA ASN A 635 19.96 -111.96 67.06
C ASN A 635 18.83 -110.95 66.80
N GLU A 636 18.69 -110.49 65.54
CA GLU A 636 17.71 -109.46 65.14
C GLU A 636 16.26 -109.78 65.55
N LYS A 637 15.88 -111.07 65.56
CA LYS A 637 14.56 -111.52 66.03
C LYS A 637 14.37 -111.27 67.53
N GLU A 638 15.35 -111.65 68.36
CA GLU A 638 15.29 -111.43 69.81
C GLU A 638 15.32 -109.93 70.16
N TYR A 639 16.05 -109.12 69.38
CA TYR A 639 16.09 -107.67 69.56
C TYR A 639 14.72 -107.03 69.28
N LYS A 640 14.05 -107.42 68.18
CA LYS A 640 12.70 -106.94 67.83
C LYS A 640 11.65 -107.38 68.84
N GLU A 641 11.70 -108.63 69.30
CA GLU A 641 10.79 -109.14 70.34
C GLU A 641 10.94 -108.36 71.65
N LYS A 642 12.18 -108.09 72.11
CA LYS A 642 12.42 -107.25 73.30
C LYS A 642 12.00 -105.80 73.12
N LEU A 643 12.14 -105.23 71.92
CA LEU A 643 11.72 -103.86 71.64
C LEU A 643 10.19 -103.73 71.67
N GLN A 644 9.49 -104.73 71.14
CA GLN A 644 8.03 -104.85 71.27
C GLN A 644 7.63 -104.99 72.73
N GLU A 645 8.25 -105.90 73.49
CA GLU A 645 8.00 -106.07 74.93
C GLU A 645 8.22 -104.78 75.74
N MET A 646 9.27 -104.02 75.42
CA MET A 646 9.59 -102.75 76.08
C MET A 646 8.62 -101.63 75.69
N SER A 647 8.15 -101.62 74.43
CA SER A 647 7.13 -100.68 73.97
C SER A 647 5.76 -100.98 74.62
N GLU A 648 5.38 -102.24 74.73
CA GLU A 648 4.17 -102.69 75.43
C GLU A 648 4.23 -102.41 76.93
N LYS A 649 5.39 -102.59 77.57
CA LYS A 649 5.59 -102.21 78.98
C LYS A 649 5.53 -100.69 79.20
N ARG A 650 6.00 -99.88 78.24
CA ARG A 650 5.85 -98.41 78.28
C ARG A 650 4.40 -97.98 78.10
N ILE A 651 3.66 -98.63 77.22
CA ILE A 651 2.23 -98.38 77.01
C ILE A 651 1.45 -98.76 78.28
N LYS A 652 1.73 -99.93 78.87
CA LYS A 652 1.12 -100.36 80.14
C LYS A 652 1.45 -99.44 81.32
N ARG A 653 2.66 -98.88 81.41
CA ARG A 653 3.00 -97.88 82.44
C ARG A 653 2.26 -96.57 82.24
N ARG A 654 2.11 -96.09 81.00
CA ARG A 654 1.30 -94.88 80.73
C ARG A 654 -0.17 -95.07 81.11
N ILE A 655 -0.74 -96.26 80.89
CA ILE A 655 -2.11 -96.56 81.26
C ILE A 655 -2.29 -96.61 82.79
N ILE A 656 -1.28 -97.07 83.54
CA ILE A 656 -1.31 -97.10 85.02
C ILE A 656 -1.05 -95.71 85.63
N ASP A 657 -0.32 -94.81 84.94
CA ASP A 657 -0.11 -93.42 85.39
C ASP A 657 -1.28 -92.48 84.99
N GLU A 658 -2.20 -92.93 84.12
CA GLU A 658 -3.41 -92.20 83.70
C GLU A 658 -4.71 -92.67 84.39
N GLU A 659 -4.65 -93.73 85.21
CA GLU A 659 -5.67 -94.12 86.22
C GLU A 659 -5.27 -93.62 87.61
#